data_AF-A0A6N2E6M6-F1
#
_entry.id   AF-A0A6N2E6M6-F1
#
_cell.length_a   1.000
_cell.length_b   1.000
_cell.length_c   1.000
_cell.angle_alpha   90.00
_cell.angle_beta   90.00
_cell.angle_gamma   90.00
#
_symmetry.space_group_name_H-M   'P 1'
#
loop_
_entity.id
_entity.type
_entity.pdbx_description
1 polymer ?
#
loop_
_entity_poly.entity_id
_entity_poly.type
_entity_poly.pdbx_seq_one_letter_code
_entity_poly.pdbx_strand_id
1 'polypeptide(L)'
;MLRHRSLILLFLLSHLAPVLLWASPPELSRGTRIQPESIQIDLPDPRMHAPELRNELEPLLHQAAHEANVLFGDHIEVWVGPAAEAPQIEPQYSLRVLAQRSATGNSMVLQLTRTHDSQSSVNFPLLGAWDTHLPRLTAHAIRYLHYSFREPLSDPNIDPKSEKPLFLDEFSSSMISMIDLGHTSRVFPMSIDIGPGGHIFLGALFVAVELDHLYREVAKPGSDIYTRDSTNYGVDVRVSAAGTVFARGMGEDFFVIHPDHPRHQRLRMGIANPVASTVLSDGSYVATTGQRTVRIHDSSMHSLDLRAHESAFTMILAAGPDASLWTWDPVLGAALVYSAEGERLDSIVPLMPEADRRTVRALRVLPDGSFVLLSTEALYRFDKLGSPIWRMASLPAPLHGDFSMVGSIAVDAERGYIYGLNASAQRMFRLIDRGLTAELSELDAQVLKLNAQRAADPGSRTVLADLARLYEDAGAPGLALEMRRSALERDPFDAELNDAFNRSEGLLLADRAVQGAERALEIRRSIGPESAAPMYTVAVQQFEQSLSRLRGFSAEHAQVARKLSSFQREFSALEAPPPRPPRVEVAGLSDIFPALIQSYRSTPAGHLQVTNTLDEELSELRVTTSFRFADFAAQTEPVPTLSPGASVEVPVYVTLAPEVLNLQEDIPVMFKIELSYLHAGAEQQVSLNRTVMMRRNTALLWDDSGKLASFITPNDEIVQNFALSVLSGADGSGSGVIDIGDSTTSGTRAFGGLMSEKVRQAALIADAVGVYGIRYVEDPASPFTEVFGRSDVLDTVRFPRTTLRVRSGDCDDTASLLASLYEAVGIRTAIMTSPGHVFIAFDTEEPAANEWIYANERRSVIRHGGTLWIPVETTILERGFPAAWEEASRLVRAHGGAYGAVHGGEIEFLPLAELRALYPAIPLGPAGFSVVAPATAAVQLRADRSREQLVAGIYQWQVERLEAEAAALATEDPARLSALNRLGILHARAGSTTLARGVFQEILAAAPTSVPALINLANIDLLQGDYLAARTRAREILRARPFSVAALTISIRAALQLEELVEAQRLLEEMRTVDSEAAAQISGTHPALLA
;
A
#
# COMPACT_ATOMS: atom_id res chain seq x y z
N MET A 1 39.34 15.22 -43.30
CA MET A 1 39.21 15.94 -42.01
C MET A 1 37.76 16.37 -41.73
N LEU A 2 36.78 15.47 -41.89
CA LEU A 2 35.35 15.79 -41.72
C LEU A 2 34.52 14.58 -41.23
N ARG A 3 35.12 13.70 -40.42
CA ARG A 3 34.48 12.48 -39.88
C ARG A 3 34.82 12.16 -38.42
N HIS A 4 35.21 13.16 -37.62
CA HIS A 4 35.53 12.98 -36.19
C HIS A 4 34.78 13.93 -35.24
N ARG A 5 33.72 14.61 -35.72
CA ARG A 5 32.83 15.43 -34.86
C ARG A 5 31.44 14.85 -34.64
N SER A 6 31.10 13.71 -35.25
CA SER A 6 29.76 13.12 -35.16
C SER A 6 29.64 11.98 -34.14
N LEU A 7 30.75 11.50 -33.56
CA LEU A 7 30.73 10.41 -32.56
C LEU A 7 30.88 10.88 -31.10
N ILE A 8 31.33 12.11 -30.86
CA ILE A 8 31.44 12.67 -29.49
C ILE A 8 30.09 13.29 -29.06
N LEU A 9 29.21 13.63 -30.00
CA LEU A 9 27.87 14.14 -29.69
C LEU A 9 26.87 13.01 -29.32
N LEU A 10 27.13 11.76 -29.71
CA LEU A 10 26.29 10.62 -29.34
C LEU A 10 26.64 9.97 -27.99
N PHE A 11 27.84 10.25 -27.45
CA PHE A 11 28.28 9.71 -26.15
C PHE A 11 28.02 10.68 -24.97
N LEU A 12 27.74 11.95 -25.27
CA LEU A 12 27.37 12.98 -24.27
C LEU A 12 25.86 13.17 -24.10
N LEU A 13 25.03 12.46 -24.89
CA LEU A 13 23.56 12.49 -24.80
C LEU A 13 22.96 11.30 -24.04
N SER A 14 23.79 10.38 -23.51
CA SER A 14 23.34 9.19 -22.77
C SER A 14 23.51 9.28 -21.26
N HIS A 15 24.07 10.36 -20.70
CA HIS A 15 24.34 10.50 -19.25
C HIS A 15 23.84 11.82 -18.62
N LEU A 16 22.94 12.55 -19.28
CA LEU A 16 22.29 13.75 -18.75
C LEU A 16 20.78 13.77 -19.08
N ALA A 17 20.02 12.90 -18.42
CA ALA A 17 18.59 13.03 -18.07
C ALA A 17 18.22 11.84 -17.15
N PRO A 18 17.66 12.09 -15.95
CA PRO A 18 16.21 12.25 -15.87
C PRO A 18 15.84 13.44 -14.98
N VAL A 19 15.93 14.65 -15.52
CA VAL A 19 15.21 15.81 -14.99
C VAL A 19 14.84 16.63 -16.23
N LEU A 20 13.56 16.93 -16.43
CA LEU A 20 12.97 17.64 -17.58
C LEU A 20 12.65 16.78 -18.81
N LEU A 21 11.64 15.93 -18.69
CA LEU A 21 10.65 15.64 -19.75
C LEU A 21 9.37 15.08 -19.10
N TRP A 22 8.79 15.85 -18.19
CA TRP A 22 7.33 15.82 -18.02
C TRP A 22 6.75 16.53 -19.24
N ALA A 23 6.42 15.74 -20.27
CA ALA A 23 5.52 16.21 -21.29
C ALA A 23 4.20 16.54 -20.59
N SER A 24 3.83 17.82 -20.60
CA SER A 24 2.49 18.25 -20.24
C SER A 24 1.48 17.43 -21.05
N PRO A 25 0.37 16.98 -20.44
CA PRO A 25 -0.73 16.41 -21.21
C PRO A 25 -1.18 17.42 -22.28
N PRO A 26 -1.73 16.97 -23.42
CA PRO A 26 -2.19 17.87 -24.47
C PRO A 26 -3.12 18.92 -23.85
N GLU A 27 -2.94 20.19 -24.21
CA GLU A 27 -3.70 21.34 -23.71
C GLU A 27 -5.22 21.07 -23.79
N LEU A 28 -5.75 20.47 -22.73
CA LEU A 28 -7.14 20.56 -22.35
C LEU A 28 -7.37 22.03 -22.03
N SER A 29 -8.22 22.64 -22.84
CA SER A 29 -8.85 23.96 -22.68
C SER A 29 -8.56 24.63 -21.34
N ARG A 30 -8.04 25.87 -21.38
CA ARG A 30 -8.05 26.81 -20.24
C ARG A 30 -9.46 26.90 -19.64
N GLY A 31 -9.77 26.00 -18.71
CA GLY A 31 -10.90 26.09 -17.82
C GLY A 31 -10.54 27.11 -16.75
N THR A 32 -11.33 28.17 -16.65
CA THR A 32 -11.45 29.00 -15.45
C THR A 32 -11.32 28.13 -14.20
N ARG A 33 -10.35 28.40 -13.32
CA ARG A 33 -10.35 27.85 -11.94
C ARG A 33 -11.72 28.20 -11.34
N ILE A 34 -12.60 27.22 -11.22
CA ILE A 34 -13.90 27.39 -10.59
C ILE A 34 -13.58 27.67 -9.12
N GLN A 35 -14.00 28.83 -8.60
CA GLN A 35 -13.90 29.08 -7.16
C GLN A 35 -14.80 28.09 -6.42
N PRO A 36 -14.34 27.49 -5.32
CA PRO A 36 -15.15 26.57 -4.53
C PRO A 36 -16.40 27.30 -4.00
N GLU A 37 -17.51 26.59 -3.93
CA GLU A 37 -18.76 27.14 -3.40
C GLU A 37 -18.78 27.06 -1.87
N SER A 38 -19.32 28.09 -1.24
CA SER A 38 -19.23 28.29 0.19
C SER A 38 -20.42 27.66 0.93
N ILE A 39 -20.14 26.80 1.92
CA ILE A 39 -21.12 26.07 2.72
C ILE A 39 -20.91 26.37 4.21
N GLN A 40 -21.90 26.95 4.87
CA GLN A 40 -21.91 27.11 6.32
C GLN A 40 -22.68 25.97 6.98
N ILE A 41 -22.05 25.28 7.94
CA ILE A 41 -22.73 24.35 8.84
C ILE A 41 -23.34 25.13 10.00
N ASP A 42 -24.67 25.09 10.11
CA ASP A 42 -25.35 25.72 11.22
C ASP A 42 -25.33 24.81 12.44
N LEU A 43 -24.80 25.33 13.55
CA LEU A 43 -24.81 24.62 14.82
C LEU A 43 -26.26 24.29 15.24
N PRO A 44 -26.48 23.13 15.91
CA PRO A 44 -27.81 22.75 16.39
C PRO A 44 -28.49 23.88 17.19
N ASP A 45 -29.73 24.22 16.83
CA ASP A 45 -30.48 25.33 17.43
C ASP A 45 -30.58 25.14 18.96
N PRO A 46 -30.07 26.08 19.78
CA PRO A 46 -30.11 25.98 21.24
C PRO A 46 -31.54 25.97 21.82
N ARG A 47 -32.57 26.31 21.02
CA ARG A 47 -33.98 26.20 21.41
C ARG A 47 -34.55 24.80 21.16
N MET A 48 -33.93 24.01 20.28
CA MET A 48 -34.40 22.68 19.89
C MET A 48 -33.53 21.55 20.45
N HIS A 49 -32.28 21.84 20.84
CA HIS A 49 -31.33 20.83 21.32
C HIS A 49 -30.79 21.17 22.71
N ALA A 50 -30.55 20.13 23.51
CA ALA A 50 -29.95 20.27 24.84
C ALA A 50 -28.49 20.79 24.74
N PRO A 51 -28.01 21.63 25.68
CA PRO A 51 -26.64 22.15 25.64
C PRO A 51 -25.55 21.07 25.58
N GLU A 52 -25.78 19.94 26.26
CA GLU A 52 -24.83 18.81 26.30
C GLU A 52 -24.67 18.17 24.91
N LEU A 53 -25.77 18.06 24.16
CA LEU A 53 -25.79 17.51 22.80
C LEU A 53 -25.00 18.40 21.85
N ARG A 54 -25.15 19.72 21.99
CA ARG A 54 -24.41 20.69 21.18
C ARG A 54 -22.91 20.65 21.46
N ASN A 55 -22.51 20.60 22.74
CA ASN A 55 -21.11 20.53 23.14
C ASN A 55 -20.39 19.27 22.62
N GLU A 56 -21.12 18.16 22.46
CA GLU A 56 -20.61 16.90 21.90
C GLU A 56 -20.47 16.96 20.38
N LEU A 57 -21.44 17.55 19.66
CA LEU A 57 -21.45 17.60 18.20
C LEU A 57 -20.56 18.70 17.61
N GLU A 58 -20.46 19.85 18.25
CA GLU A 58 -19.68 20.99 17.75
C GLU A 58 -18.24 20.61 17.33
N PRO A 59 -17.42 19.93 18.15
CA PRO A 59 -16.09 19.50 17.73
C PRO A 59 -16.12 18.52 16.54
N LEU A 60 -17.10 17.61 16.49
CA LEU A 60 -17.26 16.65 15.38
C LEU A 60 -17.64 17.36 14.07
N LEU A 61 -18.47 18.41 14.13
CA LEU A 61 -18.85 19.22 12.97
C LEU A 61 -17.67 20.06 12.46
N HIS A 62 -16.84 20.61 13.37
CA HIS A 62 -15.62 21.31 12.98
C HIS A 62 -14.64 20.36 12.28
N GLN A 63 -14.49 19.14 12.80
CA GLN A 63 -13.70 18.11 12.15
C GLN A 63 -14.30 17.72 10.78
N ALA A 64 -15.63 17.61 10.67
CA ALA A 64 -16.30 17.30 9.40
C ALA A 64 -16.06 18.39 8.34
N ALA A 65 -16.12 19.67 8.73
CA ALA A 65 -15.80 20.79 7.85
C ALA A 65 -14.33 20.74 7.39
N HIS A 66 -13.40 20.47 8.32
CA HIS A 66 -11.99 20.29 7.98
C HIS A 66 -11.77 19.14 7.00
N GLU A 67 -12.36 17.97 7.25
CA GLU A 67 -12.26 16.81 6.35
C GLU A 67 -12.89 17.10 4.98
N ALA A 68 -14.03 17.81 4.93
CA ALA A 68 -14.64 18.22 3.67
C ALA A 68 -13.72 19.15 2.85
N ASN A 69 -13.05 20.10 3.51
CA ASN A 69 -12.11 21.01 2.84
C ASN A 69 -10.85 20.29 2.35
N VAL A 70 -10.33 19.33 3.12
CA VAL A 70 -9.15 18.55 2.71
C VAL A 70 -9.48 17.63 1.53
N LEU A 71 -10.63 16.97 1.55
CA LEU A 71 -10.99 15.98 0.53
C LEU A 71 -11.61 16.60 -0.72
N PHE A 72 -12.38 17.69 -0.55
CA PHE A 72 -13.25 18.25 -1.58
C PHE A 72 -13.08 19.77 -1.75
N GLY A 73 -11.97 20.35 -1.25
CA GLY A 73 -11.67 21.78 -1.28
C GLY A 73 -11.64 22.41 -2.68
N ASP A 74 -11.42 21.60 -3.72
CA ASP A 74 -11.49 22.04 -5.12
C ASP A 74 -12.92 22.38 -5.57
N HIS A 75 -13.94 21.96 -4.81
CA HIS A 75 -15.35 22.12 -5.15
C HIS A 75 -16.14 22.89 -4.09
N ILE A 76 -15.84 22.68 -2.81
CA ILE A 76 -16.57 23.27 -1.69
C ILE A 76 -15.61 23.81 -0.64
N GLU A 77 -16.01 24.91 0.00
CA GLU A 77 -15.37 25.46 1.19
C GLU A 77 -16.39 25.46 2.33
N VAL A 78 -16.06 24.77 3.42
CA VAL A 78 -16.97 24.45 4.52
C VAL A 78 -16.45 25.00 5.84
N TRP A 79 -17.32 25.64 6.63
CA TRP A 79 -17.01 26.07 8.00
C TRP A 79 -18.24 25.90 8.92
N VAL A 80 -18.04 26.03 10.23
CA VAL A 80 -19.09 25.84 11.25
C VAL A 80 -19.43 27.16 11.93
N GLY A 81 -20.74 27.45 12.03
CA GLY A 81 -21.31 28.57 12.78
C GLY A 81 -21.08 29.96 12.17
N PRO A 82 -21.66 31.02 12.77
CA PRO A 82 -21.32 32.40 12.44
C PRO A 82 -20.08 32.82 13.26
N ALA A 83 -18.88 32.73 12.68
CA ALA A 83 -17.64 32.98 13.41
C ALA A 83 -16.84 34.16 12.83
N ALA A 84 -16.13 34.87 13.72
CA ALA A 84 -15.22 35.97 13.44
C ALA A 84 -14.02 35.61 12.53
N GLU A 85 -13.91 34.34 12.14
CA GLU A 85 -12.92 33.75 11.22
C GLU A 85 -13.54 33.33 9.88
N ALA A 86 -14.84 33.58 9.65
CA ALA A 86 -15.47 33.33 8.36
C ALA A 86 -14.77 34.17 7.27
N PRO A 87 -14.64 33.63 6.03
CA PRO A 87 -14.36 34.48 4.89
C PRO A 87 -15.34 35.66 4.89
N GLN A 88 -14.95 36.85 4.43
CA GLN A 88 -15.86 38.00 4.24
C GLN A 88 -16.86 37.76 3.09
N ILE A 89 -17.42 36.55 2.98
CA ILE A 89 -18.19 36.03 1.87
C ILE A 89 -19.48 35.44 2.44
N GLU A 90 -20.63 35.86 1.92
CA GLU A 90 -21.90 35.25 2.28
C GLU A 90 -21.93 33.78 1.84
N PRO A 91 -22.43 32.85 2.69
CA PRO A 91 -22.53 31.45 2.32
C PRO A 91 -23.51 31.27 1.15
N GLN A 92 -23.11 30.51 0.14
CA GLN A 92 -24.00 30.12 -0.96
C GLN A 92 -24.97 29.01 -0.54
N TYR A 93 -24.58 28.22 0.46
CA TYR A 93 -25.39 27.17 1.06
C TYR A 93 -25.31 27.19 2.59
N SER A 94 -26.41 26.84 3.25
CA SER A 94 -26.47 26.59 4.70
C SER A 94 -26.88 25.14 4.93
N LEU A 95 -26.12 24.43 5.76
CA LEU A 95 -26.38 23.05 6.16
C LEU A 95 -27.02 23.03 7.53
N ARG A 96 -28.29 22.63 7.59
CA ARG A 96 -29.03 22.45 8.82
C ARG A 96 -28.78 21.06 9.41
N VAL A 97 -28.41 21.03 10.69
CA VAL A 97 -28.20 19.80 11.45
C VAL A 97 -29.34 19.60 12.45
N LEU A 98 -30.14 18.53 12.28
CA LEU A 98 -31.16 18.12 13.23
C LEU A 98 -30.73 16.82 13.91
N ALA A 99 -30.42 16.88 15.20
CA ALA A 99 -29.91 15.74 15.95
C ALA A 99 -30.84 15.32 17.10
N GLN A 100 -31.02 14.01 17.28
CA GLN A 100 -31.82 13.44 18.36
C GLN A 100 -31.05 12.28 19.02
N ARG A 101 -31.07 12.27 20.36
CA ARG A 101 -30.63 11.12 21.16
C ARG A 101 -31.85 10.28 21.55
N SER A 102 -31.77 8.97 21.39
CA SER A 102 -32.83 8.03 21.78
C SER A 102 -32.27 6.86 22.58
N ALA A 103 -33.15 6.08 23.21
CA ALA A 103 -32.77 4.85 23.91
C ALA A 103 -32.24 3.76 22.96
N THR A 104 -32.54 3.87 21.66
CA THR A 104 -32.18 2.94 20.58
C THR A 104 -31.06 3.48 19.68
N GLY A 105 -30.26 4.43 20.19
CA GLY A 105 -29.14 5.04 19.47
C GLY A 105 -29.32 6.52 19.11
N ASN A 106 -28.24 7.13 18.63
CA ASN A 106 -28.25 8.52 18.18
C ASN A 106 -28.63 8.60 16.70
N SER A 107 -29.31 9.70 16.33
CA SER A 107 -29.64 10.01 14.94
C SER A 107 -29.38 11.48 14.64
N MET A 108 -28.98 11.75 13.40
CA MET A 108 -28.78 13.08 12.87
C MET A 108 -29.32 13.12 11.44
N VAL A 109 -29.98 14.21 11.07
CA VAL A 109 -30.46 14.46 9.72
C VAL A 109 -29.83 15.74 9.22
N LEU A 110 -29.22 15.65 8.05
CA LEU A 110 -28.62 16.79 7.36
C LEU A 110 -29.54 17.23 6.22
N GLN A 111 -29.75 18.53 6.10
CA GLN A 111 -30.44 19.15 4.98
C GLN A 111 -29.68 20.40 4.55
N LEU A 112 -29.30 20.47 3.28
CA LEU A 112 -28.61 21.61 2.70
C LEU A 112 -29.64 22.52 2.02
N THR A 113 -29.54 23.82 2.25
CA THR A 113 -30.41 24.83 1.64
C THR A 113 -29.56 25.85 0.89
N ARG A 114 -29.92 26.10 -0.36
CA ARG A 114 -29.26 27.11 -1.20
C ARG A 114 -29.78 28.50 -0.84
N THR A 115 -28.89 29.43 -0.51
CA THR A 115 -29.28 30.68 0.17
C THR A 115 -30.00 31.67 -0.74
N HIS A 116 -29.69 31.71 -2.04
CA HIS A 116 -30.27 32.69 -2.96
C HIS A 116 -31.74 32.42 -3.35
N ASP A 117 -32.21 31.17 -3.29
CA ASP A 117 -33.57 30.78 -3.69
C ASP A 117 -34.31 29.90 -2.66
N SER A 118 -33.66 29.58 -1.53
CA SER A 118 -34.24 28.77 -0.45
C SER A 118 -34.65 27.35 -0.88
N GLN A 119 -34.07 26.82 -1.97
CA GLN A 119 -34.31 25.43 -2.35
C GLN A 119 -33.55 24.49 -1.39
N SER A 120 -34.24 23.48 -0.87
CA SER A 120 -33.65 22.47 0.01
C SER A 120 -33.34 21.17 -0.73
N SER A 121 -32.25 20.52 -0.33
CA SER A 121 -31.87 19.19 -0.78
C SER A 121 -32.80 18.11 -0.23
N VAL A 122 -32.60 16.87 -0.69
CA VAL A 122 -33.06 15.68 0.03
C VAL A 122 -32.46 15.63 1.44
N ASN A 123 -33.11 14.89 2.33
CA ASN A 123 -32.60 14.65 3.68
C ASN A 123 -31.56 13.53 3.66
N PHE A 124 -30.45 13.72 4.36
CA PHE A 124 -29.45 12.67 4.55
C PHE A 124 -29.48 12.16 6.00
N PRO A 125 -29.89 10.91 6.25
CA PRO A 125 -29.88 10.34 7.58
C PRO A 125 -28.49 9.84 7.97
N LEU A 126 -28.10 10.12 9.20
CA LEU A 126 -26.90 9.61 9.87
C LEU A 126 -27.34 8.93 11.16
N LEU A 127 -27.07 7.63 11.27
CA LEU A 127 -27.46 6.78 12.40
C LEU A 127 -26.22 6.15 13.02
N GLY A 128 -26.27 5.89 14.33
CA GLY A 128 -25.21 5.18 15.05
C GLY A 128 -24.55 6.05 16.12
N ALA A 129 -23.36 5.64 16.57
CA ALA A 129 -22.60 6.38 17.56
C ALA A 129 -22.04 7.69 16.98
N TRP A 130 -21.87 8.70 17.84
CA TRP A 130 -21.16 9.94 17.49
C TRP A 130 -19.71 9.81 17.94
N ASP A 131 -18.95 9.07 17.15
CA ASP A 131 -17.55 8.73 17.40
C ASP A 131 -16.62 9.41 16.38
N THR A 132 -15.37 8.96 16.34
CA THR A 132 -14.33 9.45 15.45
C THR A 132 -14.60 9.24 13.96
N HIS A 133 -15.60 8.43 13.58
CA HIS A 133 -15.95 8.15 12.17
C HIS A 133 -17.09 9.04 11.64
N LEU A 134 -17.86 9.68 12.53
CA LEU A 134 -18.94 10.58 12.14
C LEU A 134 -18.47 11.76 11.26
N PRO A 135 -17.33 12.43 11.55
CA PRO A 135 -16.85 13.55 10.75
C PRO A 135 -16.65 13.21 9.27
N ARG A 136 -16.00 12.09 8.99
CA ARG A 136 -15.74 11.57 7.63
C ARG A 136 -17.02 11.29 6.86
N LEU A 137 -17.95 10.59 7.49
CA LEU A 137 -19.26 10.31 6.89
C LEU A 137 -20.04 11.60 6.61
N THR A 138 -19.95 12.57 7.54
CA THR A 138 -20.59 13.89 7.41
C THR A 138 -19.99 14.70 6.26
N ALA A 139 -18.66 14.71 6.10
CA ALA A 139 -17.97 15.38 4.99
C ALA A 139 -18.43 14.82 3.63
N HIS A 140 -18.49 13.50 3.49
CA HIS A 140 -19.02 12.84 2.30
C HIS A 140 -20.52 13.13 2.07
N ALA A 141 -21.33 13.20 3.14
CA ALA A 141 -22.74 13.57 3.05
C ALA A 141 -22.93 15.01 2.59
N ILE A 142 -22.12 15.97 3.08
CA ILE A 142 -22.13 17.37 2.63
C ILE A 142 -21.87 17.44 1.12
N ARG A 143 -20.83 16.74 0.65
CA ARG A 143 -20.53 16.65 -0.78
C ARG A 143 -21.70 16.09 -1.58
N TYR A 144 -22.33 15.02 -1.12
CA TYR A 144 -23.49 14.41 -1.78
C TYR A 144 -24.68 15.38 -1.86
N LEU A 145 -25.01 16.06 -0.76
CA LEU A 145 -26.10 17.03 -0.71
C LEU A 145 -25.83 18.24 -1.60
N HIS A 146 -24.60 18.75 -1.61
CA HIS A 146 -24.16 19.81 -2.50
C HIS A 146 -24.31 19.43 -3.97
N TYR A 147 -23.82 18.24 -4.34
CA TYR A 147 -23.90 17.73 -5.70
C TYR A 147 -25.36 17.55 -6.18
N SER A 148 -26.30 17.24 -5.27
CA SER A 148 -27.72 17.09 -5.61
C SER A 148 -28.39 18.35 -6.19
N PHE A 149 -27.77 19.53 -6.06
CA PHE A 149 -28.23 20.78 -6.66
C PHE A 149 -27.67 21.09 -8.04
N ARG A 150 -26.51 20.53 -8.40
CA ARG A 150 -25.73 20.95 -9.58
C ARG A 150 -26.12 20.18 -10.83
N GLU A 151 -26.28 18.87 -10.71
CA GLU A 151 -26.58 17.98 -11.82
C GLU A 151 -27.66 17.00 -11.36
N PRO A 152 -28.61 16.62 -12.22
CA PRO A 152 -29.46 15.49 -11.89
C PRO A 152 -28.53 14.30 -11.61
N LEU A 153 -28.59 13.72 -10.41
CA LEU A 153 -27.90 12.45 -10.12
C LEU A 153 -28.23 11.36 -11.16
N SER A 154 -29.33 11.55 -11.90
CA SER A 154 -29.84 10.74 -13.01
C SER A 154 -29.35 11.14 -14.41
N ASP A 155 -28.54 12.20 -14.60
CA ASP A 155 -28.10 12.65 -15.92
C ASP A 155 -27.14 11.61 -16.54
N PRO A 156 -27.49 10.98 -17.67
CA PRO A 156 -26.63 10.01 -18.34
C PRO A 156 -25.32 10.61 -18.90
N ASN A 157 -25.19 11.95 -18.89
CA ASN A 157 -24.04 12.73 -19.36
C ASN A 157 -23.22 13.36 -18.21
N ILE A 158 -23.37 12.92 -16.94
CA ILE A 158 -22.40 13.22 -15.87
C ILE A 158 -21.01 13.11 -16.49
N ASP A 159 -20.25 14.21 -16.53
CA ASP A 159 -19.00 14.38 -17.28
C ASP A 159 -18.12 13.14 -17.11
N PRO A 160 -18.25 12.14 -18.00
CA PRO A 160 -17.69 10.85 -17.71
C PRO A 160 -16.22 11.03 -18.03
N LYS A 161 -15.40 11.06 -16.98
CA LYS A 161 -13.93 11.15 -17.11
C LYS A 161 -13.38 10.06 -18.05
N SER A 162 -14.16 9.00 -18.32
CA SER A 162 -13.83 7.88 -19.19
C SER A 162 -15.01 7.38 -20.03
N GLU A 163 -14.72 6.75 -21.17
CA GLU A 163 -15.70 5.99 -21.97
C GLU A 163 -16.35 4.86 -21.14
N LYS A 164 -17.61 4.53 -21.46
CA LYS A 164 -18.34 3.43 -20.82
C LYS A 164 -17.80 2.07 -21.28
N PRO A 165 -17.91 1.02 -20.44
CA PRO A 165 -17.45 -0.32 -20.83
C PRO A 165 -18.17 -0.86 -22.08
N LEU A 166 -17.43 -1.59 -22.90
CA LEU A 166 -17.92 -2.18 -24.16
C LEU A 166 -18.08 -3.70 -24.03
N PHE A 167 -19.00 -4.30 -24.79
CA PHE A 167 -19.21 -5.76 -24.78
C PHE A 167 -18.16 -6.49 -25.62
N LEU A 168 -17.56 -7.54 -25.05
CA LEU A 168 -16.69 -8.49 -25.77
C LEU A 168 -17.46 -9.77 -26.14
N ASP A 169 -17.85 -10.55 -25.14
CA ASP A 169 -18.42 -11.88 -25.33
C ASP A 169 -19.22 -12.39 -24.12
N GLU A 170 -19.79 -13.59 -24.28
CA GLU A 170 -20.61 -14.24 -23.27
C GLU A 170 -20.25 -15.73 -23.15
N PHE A 171 -19.96 -16.16 -21.92
CA PHE A 171 -19.81 -17.53 -21.51
C PHE A 171 -21.17 -18.26 -21.41
N SER A 172 -21.13 -19.56 -21.71
CA SER A 172 -22.27 -20.47 -21.57
C SER A 172 -21.89 -21.69 -20.74
N SER A 173 -22.81 -22.18 -19.91
CA SER A 173 -22.64 -23.47 -19.22
C SER A 173 -22.39 -24.67 -20.16
N SER A 174 -22.70 -24.53 -21.46
CA SER A 174 -22.39 -25.51 -22.51
C SER A 174 -20.88 -25.65 -22.80
N MET A 175 -20.08 -24.64 -22.45
CA MET A 175 -18.64 -24.58 -22.75
C MET A 175 -17.83 -25.50 -21.82
N ILE A 176 -18.33 -25.80 -20.63
CA ILE A 176 -17.66 -26.62 -19.62
C ILE A 176 -18.26 -28.02 -19.55
N SER A 177 -17.41 -29.01 -19.35
CA SER A 177 -17.81 -30.41 -19.18
C SER A 177 -17.61 -30.86 -17.74
N MET A 178 -18.40 -31.83 -17.30
CA MET A 178 -18.26 -32.53 -16.00
C MET A 178 -17.77 -33.97 -16.17
N ILE A 179 -17.40 -34.35 -17.40
CA ILE A 179 -17.12 -35.74 -17.78
C ILE A 179 -15.82 -36.25 -17.19
N ASP A 180 -14.82 -35.38 -17.08
CA ASP A 180 -13.58 -35.56 -16.33
C ASP A 180 -13.81 -35.86 -14.82
N LEU A 181 -15.04 -35.64 -14.33
CA LEU A 181 -15.50 -35.99 -12.98
C LEU A 181 -16.49 -37.17 -12.96
N GLY A 182 -16.70 -37.84 -14.10
CA GLY A 182 -17.62 -38.96 -14.22
C GLY A 182 -19.11 -38.57 -14.26
N HIS A 183 -19.44 -37.29 -14.48
CA HIS A 183 -20.80 -36.78 -14.54
C HIS A 183 -21.13 -36.12 -15.89
N THR A 184 -22.39 -36.22 -16.33
CA THR A 184 -22.84 -35.64 -17.63
C THR A 184 -23.73 -34.42 -17.48
N SER A 185 -23.96 -33.95 -16.25
CA SER A 185 -24.76 -32.76 -15.98
C SER A 185 -24.06 -31.49 -16.47
N ARG A 186 -24.84 -30.49 -16.87
CA ARG A 186 -24.31 -29.14 -17.11
C ARG A 186 -23.86 -28.50 -15.80
N VAL A 187 -22.88 -27.60 -15.88
CA VAL A 187 -22.51 -26.74 -14.77
C VAL A 187 -23.63 -25.72 -14.51
N PHE A 188 -23.86 -25.41 -13.22
CA PHE A 188 -24.84 -24.41 -12.78
C PHE A 188 -24.08 -23.27 -12.08
N PRO A 189 -23.69 -22.21 -12.82
CA PRO A 189 -22.93 -21.11 -12.26
C PRO A 189 -23.72 -20.37 -11.18
N MET A 190 -23.13 -20.26 -9.98
CA MET A 190 -23.72 -19.62 -8.80
C MET A 190 -22.90 -18.43 -8.30
N SER A 191 -21.58 -18.48 -8.47
CA SER A 191 -20.65 -17.44 -8.03
C SER A 191 -19.48 -17.33 -9.00
N ILE A 192 -18.83 -16.17 -8.97
CA ILE A 192 -17.68 -15.85 -9.80
C ILE A 192 -16.67 -15.05 -8.97
N ASP A 193 -15.39 -15.33 -9.18
CA ASP A 193 -14.27 -14.55 -8.67
C ASP A 193 -13.11 -14.55 -9.67
N ILE A 194 -12.16 -13.61 -9.54
CA ILE A 194 -10.95 -13.55 -10.37
C ILE A 194 -9.74 -13.89 -9.50
N GLY A 195 -8.96 -14.87 -9.96
CA GLY A 195 -7.74 -15.32 -9.30
C GLY A 195 -6.47 -14.83 -9.98
N PRO A 196 -5.30 -15.34 -9.56
CA PRO A 196 -4.01 -14.93 -10.09
C PRO A 196 -3.91 -15.09 -11.61
N GLY A 197 -3.24 -14.15 -12.28
CA GLY A 197 -3.10 -14.17 -13.74
C GLY A 197 -4.37 -13.86 -14.52
N GLY A 198 -5.44 -13.39 -13.86
CA GLY A 198 -6.73 -13.07 -14.50
C GLY A 198 -7.59 -14.30 -14.81
N HIS A 199 -7.31 -15.44 -14.18
CA HIS A 199 -8.12 -16.65 -14.32
C HIS A 199 -9.48 -16.46 -13.62
N ILE A 200 -10.53 -16.96 -14.26
CA ILE A 200 -11.91 -16.89 -13.77
C ILE A 200 -12.19 -18.13 -12.94
N PHE A 201 -12.55 -17.94 -11.67
CA PHE A 201 -13.00 -19.01 -10.79
C PHE A 201 -14.52 -19.01 -10.73
N LEU A 202 -15.13 -20.03 -11.32
CA LEU A 202 -16.56 -20.21 -11.42
C LEU A 202 -17.04 -21.25 -10.41
N GLY A 203 -17.87 -20.84 -9.45
CA GLY A 203 -18.59 -21.75 -8.57
C GLY A 203 -19.80 -22.33 -9.30
N ALA A 204 -19.80 -23.64 -9.54
CA ALA A 204 -20.76 -24.32 -10.41
C ALA A 204 -21.68 -25.31 -9.66
N LEU A 205 -22.21 -24.92 -8.49
CA LEU A 205 -23.04 -25.71 -7.55
C LEU A 205 -22.35 -26.96 -6.98
N PHE A 206 -21.93 -27.87 -7.86
CA PHE A 206 -21.29 -29.13 -7.51
C PHE A 206 -19.77 -28.97 -7.29
N VAL A 207 -19.11 -28.11 -8.09
CA VAL A 207 -17.65 -28.00 -8.15
C VAL A 207 -17.18 -26.56 -8.39
N ALA A 208 -15.91 -26.30 -8.14
CA ALA A 208 -15.21 -25.11 -8.62
C ALA A 208 -14.56 -25.39 -9.98
N VAL A 209 -14.59 -24.42 -10.89
CA VAL A 209 -13.95 -24.50 -12.21
C VAL A 209 -13.07 -23.28 -12.41
N GLU A 210 -11.80 -23.50 -12.74
CA GLU A 210 -10.84 -22.47 -13.12
C GLU A 210 -10.81 -22.37 -14.65
N LEU A 211 -11.05 -21.16 -15.18
CA LEU A 211 -11.03 -20.85 -16.60
C LEU A 211 -10.01 -19.77 -16.89
N ASP A 212 -9.47 -19.74 -18.09
CA ASP A 212 -8.79 -18.54 -18.57
C ASP A 212 -9.78 -17.47 -19.09
N HIS A 213 -9.25 -16.34 -19.52
CA HIS A 213 -10.05 -15.21 -20.01
C HIS A 213 -10.83 -15.50 -21.31
N LEU A 214 -10.54 -16.59 -22.02
CA LEU A 214 -11.28 -17.06 -23.21
C LEU A 214 -12.20 -18.26 -22.89
N TYR A 215 -12.47 -18.49 -21.60
CA TYR A 215 -13.33 -19.54 -21.06
C TYR A 215 -12.87 -20.96 -21.35
N ARG A 216 -11.57 -21.18 -21.55
CA ARG A 216 -11.00 -22.52 -21.64
C ARG A 216 -10.78 -23.04 -20.23
N GLU A 217 -11.13 -24.31 -20.02
CA GLU A 217 -10.94 -24.96 -18.73
C GLU A 217 -9.44 -25.16 -18.44
N VAL A 218 -8.98 -24.60 -17.33
CA VAL A 218 -7.60 -24.75 -16.83
C VAL A 218 -7.56 -25.90 -15.82
N ALA A 219 -8.48 -25.91 -14.84
CA ALA A 219 -8.54 -26.92 -13.79
C ALA A 219 -9.92 -27.00 -13.11
N LYS A 220 -10.13 -28.05 -12.30
CA LYS A 220 -11.24 -28.16 -11.34
C LYS A 220 -10.70 -28.35 -9.91
N PRO A 221 -10.31 -27.25 -9.22
CA PRO A 221 -9.73 -27.31 -7.89
C PRO A 221 -10.65 -28.01 -6.88
N GLY A 222 -10.11 -28.98 -6.13
CA GLY A 222 -10.88 -29.73 -5.13
C GLY A 222 -11.84 -30.78 -5.72
N SER A 223 -11.64 -31.19 -6.97
CA SER A 223 -12.47 -32.22 -7.64
C SER A 223 -12.56 -33.55 -6.87
N ASP A 224 -11.61 -33.85 -5.99
CA ASP A 224 -11.63 -35.00 -5.09
C ASP A 224 -12.73 -34.91 -4.03
N ILE A 225 -13.12 -33.71 -3.57
CA ILE A 225 -14.24 -33.49 -2.63
C ILE A 225 -15.55 -34.01 -3.25
N TYR A 226 -15.74 -33.77 -4.55
CA TYR A 226 -16.92 -34.26 -5.25
C TYR A 226 -16.82 -35.75 -5.58
N THR A 227 -15.68 -36.18 -6.16
CA THR A 227 -15.53 -37.55 -6.68
C THR A 227 -15.30 -38.61 -5.60
N ARG A 228 -14.65 -38.26 -4.47
CA ARG A 228 -14.39 -39.18 -3.35
C ARG A 228 -15.37 -38.99 -2.21
N ASP A 229 -15.60 -37.75 -1.79
CA ASP A 229 -16.42 -37.46 -0.62
C ASP A 229 -17.91 -37.27 -0.96
N SER A 230 -18.28 -37.36 -2.25
CA SER A 230 -19.66 -37.19 -2.74
C SER A 230 -20.31 -35.90 -2.25
N THR A 231 -19.50 -34.85 -2.07
CA THR A 231 -19.93 -33.59 -1.45
C THR A 231 -19.91 -32.46 -2.47
N ASN A 232 -21.01 -31.71 -2.55
CA ASN A 232 -21.10 -30.51 -3.38
C ASN A 232 -20.42 -29.34 -2.66
N TYR A 233 -19.50 -28.65 -3.32
CA TYR A 233 -18.72 -27.57 -2.70
C TYR A 233 -18.63 -26.30 -3.58
N GLY A 234 -19.38 -26.23 -4.68
CA GLY A 234 -19.27 -25.15 -5.68
C GLY A 234 -20.36 -24.09 -5.61
N VAL A 235 -21.10 -23.93 -4.49
CA VAL A 235 -22.14 -22.90 -4.37
C VAL A 235 -21.53 -21.50 -4.39
N ASP A 236 -20.45 -21.36 -3.65
CA ASP A 236 -19.75 -20.10 -3.47
C ASP A 236 -18.26 -20.38 -3.47
N VAL A 237 -17.57 -19.79 -4.44
CA VAL A 237 -16.13 -19.94 -4.64
C VAL A 237 -15.51 -18.55 -4.57
N ARG A 238 -14.48 -18.43 -3.75
CA ARG A 238 -13.62 -17.25 -3.64
C ARG A 238 -12.17 -17.69 -3.73
N VAL A 239 -11.32 -16.80 -4.22
CA VAL A 239 -9.90 -17.10 -4.43
C VAL A 239 -9.03 -16.00 -3.83
N SER A 240 -7.97 -16.38 -3.12
CA SER A 240 -6.99 -15.40 -2.63
C SER A 240 -6.02 -14.98 -3.74
N ALA A 241 -5.28 -13.89 -3.51
CA ALA A 241 -4.17 -13.49 -4.38
C ALA A 241 -3.07 -14.57 -4.48
N ALA A 242 -2.98 -15.47 -3.51
CA ALA A 242 -2.10 -16.64 -3.55
C ALA A 242 -2.64 -17.80 -4.39
N GLY A 243 -3.87 -17.70 -4.91
CA GLY A 243 -4.57 -18.75 -5.62
C GLY A 243 -5.12 -19.87 -4.73
N THR A 244 -5.19 -19.67 -3.41
CA THR A 244 -5.92 -20.57 -2.51
C THR A 244 -7.41 -20.44 -2.82
N VAL A 245 -8.07 -21.56 -3.10
CA VAL A 245 -9.49 -21.60 -3.42
C VAL A 245 -10.28 -21.94 -2.17
N PHE A 246 -11.19 -21.04 -1.79
CA PHE A 246 -12.14 -21.21 -0.72
C PHE A 246 -13.49 -21.56 -1.32
N ALA A 247 -14.03 -22.71 -0.94
CA ALA A 247 -15.22 -23.24 -1.56
C ALA A 247 -16.18 -23.86 -0.54
N ARG A 248 -17.49 -23.74 -0.79
CA ARG A 248 -18.52 -24.27 0.11
C ARG A 248 -19.76 -24.80 -0.61
N GLY A 249 -20.43 -25.73 0.07
CA GLY A 249 -21.73 -26.26 -0.34
C GLY A 249 -22.92 -25.52 0.26
N MET A 250 -24.08 -26.17 0.20
CA MET A 250 -25.30 -25.81 0.94
C MET A 250 -25.18 -26.38 2.37
N GLY A 251 -24.54 -25.66 3.29
CA GLY A 251 -24.31 -26.14 4.66
C GLY A 251 -23.32 -25.30 5.45
N GLU A 252 -22.78 -25.87 6.53
CA GLU A 252 -21.73 -25.26 7.37
C GLU A 252 -20.31 -25.69 6.97
N ASP A 253 -20.19 -26.69 6.10
CA ASP A 253 -18.90 -27.20 5.62
C ASP A 253 -18.24 -26.20 4.66
N PHE A 254 -16.95 -26.03 4.87
CA PHE A 254 -16.08 -25.10 4.15
C PHE A 254 -14.77 -25.78 3.81
N PHE A 255 -14.26 -25.53 2.61
CA PHE A 255 -13.08 -26.19 2.07
C PHE A 255 -12.04 -25.17 1.67
N VAL A 256 -10.80 -25.39 2.10
CA VAL A 256 -9.61 -24.63 1.71
C VAL A 256 -8.77 -25.51 0.80
N ILE A 257 -8.57 -25.09 -0.44
CA ILE A 257 -7.88 -25.86 -1.48
C ILE A 257 -6.66 -25.06 -1.92
N HIS A 258 -5.46 -25.49 -1.52
CA HIS A 258 -4.23 -24.87 -1.97
C HIS A 258 -3.78 -25.47 -3.32
N PRO A 259 -3.35 -24.66 -4.29
CA PRO A 259 -2.97 -25.13 -5.62
C PRO A 259 -1.78 -26.09 -5.59
N ASP A 260 -0.86 -25.88 -4.64
CA ASP A 260 0.38 -26.66 -4.50
C ASP A 260 0.25 -27.85 -3.54
N HIS A 261 -0.92 -28.03 -2.89
CA HIS A 261 -1.12 -29.06 -1.89
C HIS A 261 -2.11 -30.14 -2.36
N PRO A 262 -1.75 -31.44 -2.28
CA PRO A 262 -2.56 -32.52 -2.86
C PRO A 262 -3.84 -32.84 -2.06
N ARG A 263 -4.01 -32.24 -0.87
CA ARG A 263 -5.19 -32.45 -0.02
C ARG A 263 -5.78 -31.12 0.39
N HIS A 264 -7.09 -31.02 0.23
CA HIS A 264 -7.89 -29.92 0.73
C HIS A 264 -8.04 -30.02 2.26
N GLN A 265 -8.28 -28.89 2.91
CA GLN A 265 -8.64 -28.81 4.32
C GLN A 265 -10.16 -28.61 4.44
N ARG A 266 -10.82 -29.42 5.27
CA ARG A 266 -12.24 -29.26 5.61
C ARG A 266 -12.39 -28.60 6.97
N LEU A 267 -13.13 -27.50 7.04
CA LEU A 267 -13.44 -26.73 8.25
C LEU A 267 -14.96 -26.57 8.38
N ARG A 268 -15.42 -26.13 9.56
CA ARG A 268 -16.82 -25.73 9.79
C ARG A 268 -16.88 -24.24 10.08
N MET A 269 -17.77 -23.51 9.40
CA MET A 269 -17.91 -22.06 9.56
C MET A 269 -18.75 -21.62 10.77
N GLY A 270 -19.50 -22.53 11.40
CA GLY A 270 -20.40 -22.18 12.51
C GLY A 270 -21.59 -21.27 12.13
N ILE A 271 -21.70 -20.92 10.86
CA ILE A 271 -22.85 -20.27 10.23
C ILE A 271 -23.26 -21.08 9.00
N ALA A 272 -24.57 -21.24 8.81
CA ALA A 272 -25.13 -21.91 7.64
C ALA A 272 -25.64 -20.88 6.62
N ASN A 273 -25.44 -21.15 5.33
CA ASN A 273 -25.97 -20.36 4.22
C ASN A 273 -25.65 -18.85 4.31
N PRO A 274 -24.37 -18.45 4.31
CA PRO A 274 -24.02 -17.04 4.28
C PRO A 274 -24.57 -16.36 3.01
N VAL A 275 -25.01 -15.12 3.17
CA VAL A 275 -25.59 -14.27 2.12
C VAL A 275 -24.53 -13.55 1.30
N ALA A 276 -23.35 -13.30 1.90
CA ALA A 276 -22.20 -12.73 1.23
C ALA A 276 -20.90 -13.31 1.80
N SER A 277 -19.87 -13.32 0.97
CA SER A 277 -18.54 -13.79 1.30
C SER A 277 -17.48 -13.09 0.45
N THR A 278 -16.28 -12.97 1.00
CA THR A 278 -15.11 -12.45 0.29
C THR A 278 -13.83 -13.01 0.91
N VAL A 279 -12.73 -12.87 0.20
CA VAL A 279 -11.39 -13.26 0.66
C VAL A 279 -10.55 -11.99 0.68
N LEU A 280 -10.03 -11.65 1.85
CA LEU A 280 -9.20 -10.47 2.04
C LEU A 280 -7.80 -10.70 1.44
N SER A 281 -6.98 -9.65 1.29
CA SER A 281 -5.61 -9.81 0.77
C SER A 281 -4.69 -10.56 1.72
N ASP A 282 -5.04 -10.60 3.01
CA ASP A 282 -4.48 -11.53 4.01
C ASP A 282 -5.07 -12.91 3.95
N GLY A 283 -5.71 -13.23 2.80
CA GLY A 283 -6.41 -14.45 2.41
C GLY A 283 -7.39 -15.03 3.42
N SER A 284 -7.63 -14.33 4.53
CA SER A 284 -8.69 -14.68 5.44
C SER A 284 -10.02 -14.63 4.72
N TYR A 285 -10.82 -15.66 4.95
CA TYR A 285 -12.14 -15.79 4.38
C TYR A 285 -13.16 -15.17 5.32
N VAL A 286 -13.94 -14.23 4.82
CA VAL A 286 -15.01 -13.56 5.60
C VAL A 286 -16.36 -13.92 4.99
N ALA A 287 -17.29 -14.32 5.84
CA ALA A 287 -18.66 -14.61 5.44
C ALA A 287 -19.67 -14.09 6.45
N THR A 288 -20.84 -13.69 5.97
CA THR A 288 -21.90 -13.13 6.81
C THR A 288 -23.26 -13.73 6.50
N THR A 289 -24.10 -13.88 7.52
CA THR A 289 -25.55 -14.13 7.39
C THR A 289 -26.37 -12.83 7.42
N GLY A 290 -25.68 -11.69 7.46
CA GLY A 290 -26.24 -10.35 7.61
C GLY A 290 -26.35 -9.86 9.04
N GLN A 291 -26.63 -10.75 10.00
CA GLN A 291 -26.60 -10.45 11.44
C GLN A 291 -25.32 -10.94 12.13
N ARG A 292 -24.72 -12.04 11.64
CA ARG A 292 -23.49 -12.61 12.17
C ARG A 292 -22.45 -12.68 11.07
N THR A 293 -21.28 -12.11 11.33
CA THR A 293 -20.14 -12.17 10.43
C THR A 293 -19.01 -12.94 11.11
N VAL A 294 -18.39 -13.86 10.36
CA VAL A 294 -17.23 -14.63 10.80
C VAL A 294 -16.07 -14.41 9.83
N ARG A 295 -14.87 -14.30 10.39
CA ARG A 295 -13.60 -14.35 9.67
C ARG A 295 -12.89 -15.66 10.02
N ILE A 296 -12.35 -16.33 9.03
CA ILE A 296 -11.56 -17.54 9.16
C ILE A 296 -10.15 -17.23 8.66
N HIS A 297 -9.16 -17.40 9.52
CA HIS A 297 -7.73 -17.17 9.24
C HIS A 297 -6.93 -18.24 9.99
N ASP A 298 -5.92 -18.86 9.38
CA ASP A 298 -5.10 -19.92 10.01
C ASP A 298 -5.90 -21.03 10.74
N SER A 299 -7.06 -21.41 10.20
CA SER A 299 -8.01 -22.36 10.82
C SER A 299 -8.71 -21.87 12.10
N SER A 300 -8.41 -20.67 12.61
CA SER A 300 -9.16 -20.03 13.68
C SER A 300 -10.37 -19.28 13.11
N MET A 301 -11.41 -19.18 13.92
CA MET A 301 -12.63 -18.46 13.57
C MET A 301 -12.88 -17.34 14.56
N HIS A 302 -13.08 -16.14 14.03
CA HIS A 302 -13.32 -14.92 14.79
C HIS A 302 -14.67 -14.34 14.39
N SER A 303 -15.50 -13.97 15.37
CA SER A 303 -16.73 -13.22 15.11
C SER A 303 -16.37 -11.75 14.93
N LEU A 304 -16.90 -11.11 13.88
CA LEU A 304 -16.74 -9.68 13.63
C LEU A 304 -18.07 -8.95 13.90
N ASP A 305 -18.02 -7.82 14.61
CA ASP A 305 -19.19 -6.91 14.74
C ASP A 305 -19.06 -5.77 13.72
N LEU A 306 -19.77 -5.90 12.60
CA LEU A 306 -19.75 -4.92 11.50
C LEU A 306 -21.00 -4.01 11.51
N ARG A 307 -21.75 -3.97 12.62
CA ARG A 307 -23.00 -3.20 12.67
C ARG A 307 -22.70 -1.73 12.93
N ALA A 308 -22.98 -0.87 11.95
CA ALA A 308 -22.85 0.57 12.09
C ALA A 308 -23.90 1.20 13.03
N HIS A 309 -25.06 0.54 13.15
CA HIS A 309 -26.16 0.95 14.01
C HIS A 309 -27.05 -0.26 14.33
N GLU A 310 -28.00 -0.12 15.25
CA GLU A 310 -28.84 -1.24 15.74
C GLU A 310 -29.61 -1.97 14.63
N SER A 311 -30.05 -1.25 13.60
CA SER A 311 -30.78 -1.82 12.45
C SER A 311 -29.88 -2.24 11.27
N ALA A 312 -28.55 -2.22 11.41
CA ALA A 312 -27.64 -2.51 10.31
C ALA A 312 -27.71 -4.00 9.93
N PHE A 313 -27.72 -4.28 8.63
CA PHE A 313 -27.79 -5.64 8.10
C PHE A 313 -26.84 -5.79 6.92
N THR A 314 -25.79 -6.60 7.10
CA THR A 314 -24.66 -6.66 6.16
C THR A 314 -24.92 -7.66 5.04
N MET A 315 -25.40 -7.20 3.90
CA MET A 315 -25.72 -8.08 2.75
C MET A 315 -24.63 -8.14 1.68
N ILE A 316 -23.64 -7.26 1.76
CA ILE A 316 -22.58 -7.13 0.76
C ILE A 316 -21.25 -7.10 1.50
N LEU A 317 -20.32 -7.93 1.04
CA LEU A 317 -18.92 -7.94 1.45
C LEU A 317 -18.06 -7.81 0.19
N ALA A 318 -17.03 -6.97 0.26
CA ALA A 318 -15.99 -6.87 -0.75
C ALA A 318 -14.64 -6.71 -0.06
N ALA A 319 -13.65 -7.45 -0.51
CA ALA A 319 -12.27 -7.21 -0.14
C ALA A 319 -11.77 -5.93 -0.80
N GLY A 320 -11.11 -5.10 -0.02
CA GLY A 320 -10.41 -3.91 -0.48
C GLY A 320 -8.91 -3.99 -0.20
N PRO A 321 -8.17 -2.93 -0.55
CA PRO A 321 -6.72 -2.83 -0.35
C PRO A 321 -6.30 -3.04 1.11
N ASP A 322 -5.12 -3.64 1.32
CA ASP A 322 -4.48 -3.92 2.62
C ASP A 322 -5.43 -4.61 3.61
N ALA A 323 -6.02 -5.72 3.18
CA ALA A 323 -6.93 -6.56 3.96
C ALA A 323 -8.13 -5.80 4.55
N SER A 324 -8.56 -4.71 3.91
CA SER A 324 -9.76 -3.99 4.33
C SER A 324 -11.02 -4.73 3.88
N LEU A 325 -12.05 -4.71 4.74
CA LEU A 325 -13.35 -5.28 4.45
C LEU A 325 -14.35 -4.15 4.19
N TRP A 326 -14.92 -4.13 2.99
CA TRP A 326 -15.92 -3.15 2.59
C TRP A 326 -17.32 -3.76 2.66
N THR A 327 -18.25 -3.03 3.26
CA THR A 327 -19.67 -3.38 3.32
C THR A 327 -20.52 -2.27 2.73
N TRP A 328 -21.76 -2.59 2.36
CA TRP A 328 -22.74 -1.59 1.95
C TRP A 328 -23.87 -1.50 2.97
N ASP A 329 -24.10 -0.29 3.48
CA ASP A 329 -25.25 -0.01 4.34
C ASP A 329 -26.36 0.68 3.52
N PRO A 330 -27.52 0.04 3.29
CA PRO A 330 -28.59 0.60 2.47
C PRO A 330 -29.37 1.73 3.17
N VAL A 331 -29.27 1.86 4.50
CA VAL A 331 -29.93 2.91 5.28
C VAL A 331 -29.12 4.20 5.22
N LEU A 332 -27.81 4.10 5.45
CA LEU A 332 -26.87 5.22 5.29
C LEU A 332 -26.63 5.52 3.81
N GLY A 333 -26.79 4.53 2.92
CA GLY A 333 -26.42 4.60 1.50
C GLY A 333 -24.92 4.85 1.31
N ALA A 334 -24.11 4.18 2.12
CA ALA A 334 -22.67 4.39 2.18
C ALA A 334 -21.95 3.04 2.14
N ALA A 335 -20.76 3.04 1.51
CA ALA A 335 -19.80 1.96 1.67
C ALA A 335 -19.04 2.20 2.99
N LEU A 336 -19.05 1.22 3.88
CA LEU A 336 -18.34 1.26 5.16
C LEU A 336 -17.11 0.38 5.06
N VAL A 337 -15.96 0.90 5.48
CA VAL A 337 -14.66 0.22 5.38
C VAL A 337 -14.24 -0.19 6.77
N TYR A 338 -13.85 -1.45 6.94
CA TYR A 338 -13.38 -2.04 8.18
C TYR A 338 -11.99 -2.64 8.03
N SER A 339 -11.25 -2.78 9.12
CA SER A 339 -10.07 -3.65 9.19
C SER A 339 -10.48 -5.12 9.11
N ALA A 340 -9.51 -6.00 8.94
CA ALA A 340 -9.74 -7.44 8.98
C ALA A 340 -10.26 -7.89 10.37
N GLU A 341 -10.00 -7.12 11.43
CA GLU A 341 -10.44 -7.35 12.81
C GLU A 341 -11.84 -6.77 13.10
N GLY A 342 -12.44 -6.07 12.13
CA GLY A 342 -13.78 -5.49 12.26
C GLY A 342 -13.83 -4.10 12.87
N GLU A 343 -12.68 -3.41 13.02
CA GLU A 343 -12.66 -1.99 13.40
C GLU A 343 -13.04 -1.12 12.21
N ARG A 344 -13.90 -0.12 12.40
CA ARG A 344 -14.28 0.78 11.31
C ARG A 344 -13.10 1.70 10.96
N LEU A 345 -12.77 1.81 9.68
CA LEU A 345 -11.64 2.60 9.18
C LEU A 345 -12.11 3.85 8.44
N ASP A 346 -13.08 3.70 7.54
CA ASP A 346 -13.53 4.77 6.66
C ASP A 346 -15.02 4.60 6.31
N SER A 347 -15.60 5.60 5.66
CA SER A 347 -16.91 5.53 5.04
C SER A 347 -16.99 6.44 3.83
N ILE A 348 -17.47 5.90 2.72
CA ILE A 348 -17.56 6.58 1.44
C ILE A 348 -19.03 6.67 1.05
N VAL A 349 -19.48 7.88 0.70
CA VAL A 349 -20.80 8.12 0.13
C VAL A 349 -20.64 8.37 -1.37
N PRO A 350 -20.96 7.41 -2.25
CA PRO A 350 -20.86 7.61 -3.69
C PRO A 350 -21.89 8.63 -4.19
N LEU A 351 -21.51 9.44 -5.19
CA LEU A 351 -22.42 10.37 -5.86
C LEU A 351 -23.28 9.60 -6.88
N MET A 352 -24.44 9.14 -6.43
CA MET A 352 -25.37 8.34 -7.25
C MET A 352 -26.84 8.60 -6.86
N PRO A 353 -27.82 8.31 -7.74
CA PRO A 353 -29.24 8.50 -7.45
C PRO A 353 -29.71 7.82 -6.16
N GLU A 354 -30.65 8.45 -5.44
CA GLU A 354 -31.20 7.88 -4.21
C GLU A 354 -31.83 6.49 -4.42
N ALA A 355 -32.49 6.29 -5.57
CA ALA A 355 -33.09 5.00 -5.92
C ALA A 355 -32.05 3.86 -6.03
N ASP A 356 -30.86 4.17 -6.53
CA ASP A 356 -29.79 3.17 -6.70
C ASP A 356 -29.11 2.83 -5.36
N ARG A 357 -29.00 3.80 -4.45
CA ARG A 357 -28.40 3.59 -3.12
C ARG A 357 -29.12 2.50 -2.32
N ARG A 358 -30.43 2.37 -2.51
CA ARG A 358 -31.29 1.41 -1.80
C ARG A 358 -31.30 0.01 -2.44
N THR A 359 -30.75 -0.14 -3.64
CA THR A 359 -30.88 -1.35 -4.47
C THR A 359 -29.54 -1.95 -4.89
N VAL A 360 -28.45 -1.61 -4.18
CA VAL A 360 -27.12 -2.18 -4.41
C VAL A 360 -27.14 -3.69 -4.15
N ARG A 361 -26.53 -4.44 -5.08
CA ARG A 361 -26.48 -5.92 -5.07
C ARG A 361 -25.07 -6.46 -4.95
N ALA A 362 -24.09 -5.78 -5.55
CA ALA A 362 -22.71 -6.21 -5.52
C ALA A 362 -21.76 -5.02 -5.55
N LEU A 363 -20.59 -5.22 -4.94
CA LEU A 363 -19.50 -4.27 -4.85
C LEU A 363 -18.19 -5.02 -5.10
N ARG A 364 -17.29 -4.42 -5.88
CA ARG A 364 -15.92 -4.88 -6.08
C ARG A 364 -14.99 -3.69 -5.95
N VAL A 365 -14.01 -3.79 -5.06
CA VAL A 365 -13.01 -2.75 -4.83
C VAL A 365 -11.74 -3.15 -5.59
N LEU A 366 -11.13 -2.19 -6.27
CA LEU A 366 -9.92 -2.38 -7.06
C LEU A 366 -8.68 -2.06 -6.21
N PRO A 367 -7.47 -2.48 -6.62
CA PRO A 367 -6.25 -2.26 -5.85
C PRO A 367 -5.96 -0.77 -5.55
N ASP A 368 -6.37 0.14 -6.43
CA ASP A 368 -6.23 1.59 -6.29
C ASP A 368 -7.34 2.24 -5.43
N GLY A 369 -8.24 1.45 -4.85
CA GLY A 369 -9.35 1.92 -4.03
C GLY A 369 -10.56 2.42 -4.80
N SER A 370 -10.45 2.58 -6.13
CA SER A 370 -11.61 2.77 -6.98
C SER A 370 -12.47 1.51 -6.95
N PHE A 371 -13.76 1.61 -7.25
CA PHE A 371 -14.66 0.47 -7.08
C PHE A 371 -15.76 0.43 -8.12
N VAL A 372 -16.16 -0.79 -8.46
CA VAL A 372 -17.28 -1.10 -9.35
C VAL A 372 -18.48 -1.53 -8.49
N LEU A 373 -19.62 -0.91 -8.73
CA LEU A 373 -20.83 -1.12 -7.94
C LEU A 373 -22.00 -1.45 -8.87
N LEU A 374 -22.74 -2.50 -8.53
CA LEU A 374 -23.95 -2.94 -9.22
C LEU A 374 -25.17 -2.63 -8.36
N SER A 375 -26.07 -1.77 -8.86
CA SER A 375 -27.44 -1.64 -8.37
C SER A 375 -28.40 -2.49 -9.21
N THR A 376 -29.69 -2.49 -8.86
CA THR A 376 -30.70 -3.16 -9.68
C THR A 376 -30.92 -2.44 -11.02
N GLU A 377 -30.65 -1.12 -11.09
CA GLU A 377 -30.89 -0.30 -12.29
C GLU A 377 -29.63 -0.02 -13.10
N ALA A 378 -28.44 -0.06 -12.50
CA ALA A 378 -27.22 0.40 -13.17
C ALA A 378 -25.92 -0.23 -12.63
N LEU A 379 -24.91 -0.26 -13.50
CA LEU A 379 -23.53 -0.53 -13.18
C LEU A 379 -22.75 0.80 -13.13
N TYR A 380 -21.89 0.93 -12.13
CA TYR A 380 -21.09 2.12 -11.86
C TYR A 380 -19.61 1.77 -11.71
N ARG A 381 -18.75 2.72 -12.08
CA ARG A 381 -17.39 2.81 -11.54
C ARG A 381 -17.20 4.14 -10.85
N PHE A 382 -16.64 4.11 -9.65
CA PHE A 382 -16.31 5.28 -8.83
C PHE A 382 -14.82 5.34 -8.55
N ASP A 383 -14.27 6.53 -8.37
CA ASP A 383 -12.95 6.71 -7.75
C ASP A 383 -12.99 6.37 -6.24
N LYS A 384 -11.82 6.38 -5.59
CA LYS A 384 -11.68 6.05 -4.15
C LYS A 384 -12.43 6.99 -3.20
N LEU A 385 -12.91 8.13 -3.67
CA LEU A 385 -13.70 9.09 -2.89
C LEU A 385 -15.20 9.06 -3.25
N GLY A 386 -15.62 8.13 -4.11
CA GLY A 386 -17.02 7.97 -4.50
C GLY A 386 -17.48 8.93 -5.60
N SER A 387 -16.57 9.55 -6.36
CA SER A 387 -16.94 10.33 -7.56
C SER A 387 -17.16 9.37 -8.75
N PRO A 388 -18.25 9.49 -9.51
CA PRO A 388 -18.51 8.62 -10.65
C PRO A 388 -17.48 8.86 -11.75
N ILE A 389 -16.89 7.77 -12.23
CA ILE A 389 -16.05 7.75 -13.44
C ILE A 389 -16.94 7.51 -14.66
N TRP A 390 -17.87 6.55 -14.56
CA TRP A 390 -18.93 6.32 -15.54
C TRP A 390 -20.15 5.62 -14.90
N ARG A 391 -21.30 5.73 -15.58
CA ARG A 391 -22.57 5.05 -15.25
C ARG A 391 -23.18 4.38 -16.48
N MET A 392 -23.71 3.17 -16.29
CA MET A 392 -24.37 2.40 -17.33
C MET A 392 -25.70 1.83 -16.81
N ALA A 393 -26.81 2.31 -17.37
CA ALA A 393 -28.17 1.93 -16.96
C ALA A 393 -28.76 0.73 -17.75
N SER A 394 -28.07 0.27 -18.78
CA SER A 394 -28.51 -0.87 -19.60
C SER A 394 -27.28 -1.62 -20.12
N LEU A 395 -27.45 -2.90 -20.43
CA LEU A 395 -26.38 -3.69 -21.03
C LEU A 395 -25.98 -3.09 -22.39
N PRO A 396 -24.67 -3.04 -22.72
CA PRO A 396 -24.20 -2.48 -23.97
C PRO A 396 -24.53 -3.41 -25.14
N ALA A 397 -24.80 -2.84 -26.31
CA ALA A 397 -25.02 -3.61 -27.53
C ALA A 397 -23.82 -4.54 -27.81
N PRO A 398 -24.04 -5.76 -28.33
CA PRO A 398 -25.29 -6.33 -28.84
C PRO A 398 -26.19 -6.98 -27.76
N LEU A 399 -25.85 -6.88 -26.47
CA LEU A 399 -26.79 -7.30 -25.42
C LEU A 399 -27.96 -6.31 -25.32
N HIS A 400 -29.08 -6.79 -24.77
CA HIS A 400 -30.27 -6.00 -24.53
C HIS A 400 -30.78 -6.26 -23.11
N GLY A 401 -31.41 -5.25 -22.50
CA GLY A 401 -31.99 -5.34 -21.16
C GLY A 401 -31.25 -4.52 -20.12
N ASP A 402 -31.66 -4.71 -18.88
CA ASP A 402 -31.12 -4.06 -17.69
C ASP A 402 -30.25 -5.02 -16.86
N PHE A 403 -29.84 -4.56 -15.68
CA PHE A 403 -29.00 -5.32 -14.75
C PHE A 403 -29.81 -6.12 -13.72
N SER A 404 -31.14 -6.17 -13.80
CA SER A 404 -32.02 -6.75 -12.77
C SER A 404 -31.82 -8.26 -12.57
N MET A 405 -31.29 -8.96 -13.57
CA MET A 405 -31.00 -10.40 -13.53
C MET A 405 -29.53 -10.72 -13.26
N VAL A 406 -28.67 -9.71 -13.09
CA VAL A 406 -27.27 -9.88 -12.73
C VAL A 406 -27.17 -9.98 -11.20
N GLY A 407 -26.65 -11.11 -10.72
CA GLY A 407 -26.58 -11.41 -9.29
C GLY A 407 -25.18 -11.19 -8.70
N SER A 408 -24.14 -11.30 -9.52
CA SER A 408 -22.75 -11.19 -9.09
C SER A 408 -21.88 -10.56 -10.18
N ILE A 409 -20.82 -9.89 -9.77
CA ILE A 409 -19.81 -9.31 -10.66
C ILE A 409 -18.41 -9.71 -10.21
N ALA A 410 -17.46 -9.76 -11.13
CA ALA A 410 -16.04 -9.87 -10.85
C ALA A 410 -15.25 -8.98 -11.80
N VAL A 411 -14.07 -8.51 -11.39
CA VAL A 411 -13.28 -7.55 -12.17
C VAL A 411 -11.83 -8.02 -12.26
N ASP A 412 -11.31 -8.16 -13.48
CA ASP A 412 -9.88 -8.26 -13.76
C ASP A 412 -9.39 -6.84 -14.03
N ALA A 413 -8.81 -6.20 -13.01
CA ALA A 413 -8.35 -4.82 -13.08
C ALA A 413 -7.15 -4.64 -14.03
N GLU A 414 -6.32 -5.68 -14.19
CA GLU A 414 -5.11 -5.65 -15.01
C GLU A 414 -5.46 -5.58 -16.50
N ARG A 415 -6.43 -6.41 -16.93
CA ARG A 415 -6.92 -6.42 -18.33
C ARG A 415 -8.12 -5.50 -18.57
N GLY A 416 -8.66 -4.90 -17.52
CA GLY A 416 -9.86 -4.06 -17.56
C GLY A 416 -11.15 -4.83 -17.84
N TYR A 417 -11.21 -6.12 -17.56
CA TYR A 417 -12.41 -6.93 -17.81
C TYR A 417 -13.39 -6.87 -16.64
N ILE A 418 -14.68 -6.69 -16.94
CA ILE A 418 -15.77 -6.75 -15.98
C ILE A 418 -16.70 -7.89 -16.37
N TYR A 419 -16.85 -8.86 -15.48
CA TYR A 419 -17.70 -10.02 -15.65
C TYR A 419 -19.00 -9.84 -14.88
N GLY A 420 -20.14 -10.14 -15.52
CA GLY A 420 -21.44 -10.15 -14.86
C GLY A 420 -22.12 -11.50 -15.00
N LEU A 421 -22.51 -12.10 -13.87
CA LEU A 421 -23.12 -13.43 -13.82
C LEU A 421 -24.65 -13.34 -13.72
N ASN A 422 -25.33 -13.96 -14.69
CA ASN A 422 -26.76 -14.24 -14.64
C ASN A 422 -26.97 -15.73 -14.37
N ALA A 423 -27.07 -16.09 -13.09
CA ALA A 423 -27.22 -17.47 -12.63
C ALA A 423 -28.48 -18.14 -13.20
N SER A 424 -29.59 -17.41 -13.32
CA SER A 424 -30.85 -17.92 -13.86
C SER A 424 -30.75 -18.28 -15.34
N ALA A 425 -30.01 -17.51 -16.13
CA ALA A 425 -29.75 -17.80 -17.54
C ALA A 425 -28.59 -18.78 -17.76
N GLN A 426 -27.81 -19.09 -16.72
CA GLN A 426 -26.55 -19.84 -16.82
C GLN A 426 -25.56 -19.22 -17.80
N ARG A 427 -25.52 -17.87 -17.82
CA ARG A 427 -24.68 -17.07 -18.69
C ARG A 427 -23.85 -16.09 -17.89
N MET A 428 -22.68 -15.74 -18.41
CA MET A 428 -21.84 -14.68 -17.88
C MET A 428 -21.34 -13.86 -19.04
N PHE A 429 -21.53 -12.54 -19.00
CA PHE A 429 -20.98 -11.64 -20.02
C PHE A 429 -19.65 -11.05 -19.55
N ARG A 430 -18.81 -10.66 -20.51
CA ARG A 430 -17.57 -9.92 -20.29
C ARG A 430 -17.61 -8.58 -21.01
N LEU A 431 -17.37 -7.53 -20.23
CA LEU A 431 -17.18 -6.17 -20.69
C LEU A 431 -15.72 -5.77 -20.56
N ILE A 432 -15.32 -4.73 -21.30
CA ILE A 432 -13.99 -4.11 -21.18
C ILE A 432 -14.13 -2.62 -20.86
N ASP A 433 -13.52 -2.21 -19.75
CA ASP A 433 -13.37 -0.81 -19.35
C ASP A 433 -11.98 -0.30 -19.78
N ARG A 434 -11.95 0.55 -20.80
CA ARG A 434 -10.73 1.17 -21.33
C ARG A 434 -10.11 2.19 -20.37
N GLY A 435 -10.84 2.59 -19.32
CA GLY A 435 -10.30 3.39 -18.23
C GLY A 435 -9.54 2.57 -17.18
N LEU A 436 -9.48 1.23 -17.32
CA LEU A 436 -8.68 0.34 -16.49
C LEU A 436 -7.43 -0.17 -17.21
N THR A 437 -7.46 -0.27 -18.54
CA THR A 437 -6.32 -0.70 -19.36
C THR A 437 -6.00 0.30 -20.47
N ALA A 438 -4.71 0.62 -20.64
CA ALA A 438 -4.23 1.50 -21.71
C ALA A 438 -4.08 0.78 -23.06
N GLU A 439 -3.90 -0.55 -23.07
CA GLU A 439 -3.62 -1.34 -24.27
C GLU A 439 -4.66 -2.44 -24.48
N LEU A 440 -5.31 -2.40 -25.64
CA LEU A 440 -6.21 -3.47 -26.09
C LEU A 440 -5.40 -4.55 -26.80
N SER A 441 -5.69 -5.81 -26.51
CA SER A 441 -5.18 -6.91 -27.32
C SER A 441 -5.71 -6.82 -28.75
N GLU A 442 -4.95 -7.36 -29.72
CA GLU A 442 -5.38 -7.39 -31.11
C GLU A 442 -6.74 -8.12 -31.27
N LEU A 443 -6.94 -9.20 -30.51
CA LEU A 443 -8.19 -9.94 -30.48
C LEU A 443 -9.35 -9.08 -29.98
N ASP A 444 -9.20 -8.41 -28.84
CA ASP A 444 -10.25 -7.58 -28.25
C ASP A 444 -10.64 -6.44 -29.19
N ALA A 445 -9.67 -5.78 -29.83
CA ALA A 445 -9.92 -4.71 -30.79
C ALA A 445 -10.73 -5.21 -32.00
N GLN A 446 -10.45 -6.41 -32.51
CA GLN A 446 -11.20 -7.02 -33.61
C GLN A 446 -12.61 -7.46 -33.19
N VAL A 447 -12.75 -8.05 -32.00
CA VAL A 447 -14.05 -8.42 -31.43
C VAL A 447 -14.93 -7.19 -31.26
N LEU A 448 -14.42 -6.09 -30.70
CA LEU A 448 -15.16 -4.83 -30.55
C LEU A 448 -15.63 -4.28 -31.90
N LYS A 449 -14.78 -4.32 -32.93
CA LYS A 449 -15.13 -3.89 -34.29
C LYS A 449 -16.28 -4.72 -34.86
N LEU A 450 -16.23 -6.04 -34.73
CA LEU A 450 -17.28 -6.94 -35.21
C LEU A 450 -18.57 -6.79 -34.38
N ASN A 451 -18.47 -6.59 -33.07
CA ASN A 451 -19.62 -6.32 -32.21
C ASN A 451 -20.30 -5.00 -32.56
N ALA A 452 -19.55 -3.96 -32.94
CA ALA A 452 -20.14 -2.71 -33.45
C ALA A 452 -20.93 -2.94 -34.76
N GLN A 453 -20.41 -3.79 -35.66
CA GLN A 453 -21.13 -4.18 -36.88
C GLN A 453 -22.37 -5.02 -36.55
N ARG A 454 -22.27 -5.95 -35.60
CA ARG A 454 -23.38 -6.78 -35.11
C ARG A 454 -24.47 -5.93 -34.45
N ALA A 455 -24.10 -4.86 -33.75
CA ALA A 455 -25.04 -3.92 -33.17
C ALA A 455 -25.79 -3.13 -34.26
N ALA A 456 -25.11 -2.77 -35.35
CA ALA A 456 -25.70 -2.07 -36.49
C ALA A 456 -26.62 -2.98 -37.33
N ASP A 457 -26.30 -4.27 -37.44
CA ASP A 457 -27.14 -5.28 -38.10
C ASP A 457 -27.25 -6.58 -37.24
N PRO A 458 -28.18 -6.62 -36.27
CA PRO A 458 -28.35 -7.78 -35.37
C PRO A 458 -28.76 -9.09 -36.06
N GLY A 459 -29.26 -8.99 -37.31
CA GLY A 459 -29.63 -10.11 -38.16
C GLY A 459 -28.46 -10.67 -38.97
N SER A 460 -27.31 -10.00 -38.98
CA SER A 460 -26.17 -10.38 -39.80
C SER A 460 -25.55 -11.71 -39.40
N ARG A 461 -25.79 -12.74 -40.20
CA ARG A 461 -25.15 -14.05 -40.06
C ARG A 461 -23.67 -14.03 -40.42
N THR A 462 -23.24 -13.14 -41.31
CA THR A 462 -21.84 -13.03 -41.73
C THR A 462 -20.95 -12.55 -40.60
N VAL A 463 -21.40 -11.53 -39.84
CA VAL A 463 -20.66 -11.01 -38.68
C VAL A 463 -20.50 -12.07 -37.59
N LEU A 464 -21.54 -12.90 -37.36
CA LEU A 464 -21.44 -14.02 -36.42
C LEU A 464 -20.47 -15.11 -36.91
N ALA A 465 -20.44 -15.39 -38.22
CA ALA A 465 -19.48 -16.31 -38.80
C ALA A 465 -18.04 -15.78 -38.75
N ASP A 466 -17.84 -14.46 -38.93
CA ASP A 466 -16.55 -13.79 -38.76
C ASP A 466 -16.06 -13.85 -37.31
N LEU A 467 -16.91 -13.55 -36.33
CA LEU A 467 -16.60 -13.72 -34.90
C LEU A 467 -16.25 -15.18 -34.59
N ALA A 468 -16.98 -16.15 -35.15
CA ALA A 468 -16.68 -17.56 -34.95
C ALA A 468 -15.29 -17.96 -35.48
N ARG A 469 -14.89 -17.44 -36.65
CA ARG A 469 -13.53 -17.67 -37.20
C ARG A 469 -12.47 -17.03 -36.33
N LEU A 470 -12.68 -15.77 -35.93
CA LEU A 470 -11.76 -15.03 -35.08
C LEU A 470 -11.49 -15.77 -33.75
N TYR A 471 -12.52 -16.30 -33.10
CA TYR A 471 -12.36 -17.11 -31.89
C TYR A 471 -11.71 -18.46 -32.17
N GLU A 472 -11.96 -19.11 -33.31
CA GLU A 472 -11.29 -20.36 -33.68
C GLU A 472 -9.77 -20.14 -33.87
N ASP A 473 -9.39 -19.06 -34.55
CA ASP A 473 -7.99 -18.67 -34.76
C ASP A 473 -7.28 -18.30 -33.45
N ALA A 474 -8.01 -17.69 -32.51
CA ALA A 474 -7.54 -17.42 -31.15
C ALA A 474 -7.50 -18.67 -30.24
N GLY A 475 -7.93 -19.83 -30.73
CA GLY A 475 -7.98 -21.08 -29.97
C GLY A 475 -9.05 -21.08 -28.86
N ALA A 476 -10.17 -20.36 -29.05
CA ALA A 476 -11.31 -20.28 -28.15
C ALA A 476 -12.54 -21.05 -28.70
N PRO A 477 -12.51 -22.40 -28.73
CA PRO A 477 -13.50 -23.21 -29.42
C PRO A 477 -14.92 -23.09 -28.84
N GLY A 478 -15.04 -22.85 -27.53
CA GLY A 478 -16.35 -22.65 -26.88
C GLY A 478 -17.07 -21.40 -27.40
N LEU A 479 -16.36 -20.28 -27.48
CA LEU A 479 -16.87 -19.02 -28.03
C LEU A 479 -17.21 -19.14 -29.51
N ALA A 480 -16.30 -19.74 -30.30
CA ALA A 480 -16.54 -20.00 -31.71
C ALA A 480 -17.82 -20.82 -31.94
N LEU A 481 -18.05 -21.86 -31.12
CA LEU A 481 -19.23 -22.72 -31.21
C LEU A 481 -20.52 -21.97 -30.86
N GLU A 482 -20.53 -21.10 -29.85
CA GLU A 482 -21.72 -20.30 -29.51
C GLU A 482 -22.05 -19.27 -30.59
N MET A 483 -21.03 -18.68 -31.26
CA MET A 483 -21.26 -17.79 -32.40
C MET A 483 -21.85 -18.54 -33.60
N ARG A 484 -21.36 -19.75 -33.89
CA ARG A 484 -21.95 -20.62 -34.93
C ARG A 484 -23.37 -21.03 -34.59
N ARG A 485 -23.65 -21.39 -33.32
CA ARG A 485 -25.01 -21.69 -32.87
C ARG A 485 -25.93 -20.51 -33.09
N SER A 486 -25.51 -19.31 -32.69
CA SER A 486 -26.27 -18.07 -32.87
C SER A 486 -26.53 -17.74 -34.34
N ALA A 487 -25.58 -18.04 -35.24
CA ALA A 487 -25.76 -17.88 -36.68
C ALA A 487 -26.76 -18.90 -37.24
N LEU A 488 -26.67 -20.17 -36.81
CA LEU A 488 -27.57 -21.25 -37.23
C LEU A 488 -29.00 -21.06 -36.72
N GLU A 489 -29.18 -20.52 -35.51
CA GLU A 489 -30.52 -20.17 -34.99
C GLU A 489 -31.22 -19.11 -35.85
N ARG A 490 -30.46 -18.24 -36.53
CA ARG A 490 -30.99 -17.24 -37.46
C ARG A 490 -31.31 -17.83 -38.83
N ASP A 491 -30.59 -18.86 -39.25
CA ASP A 491 -30.83 -19.58 -40.50
C ASP A 491 -30.60 -21.11 -40.36
N PRO A 492 -31.61 -21.85 -39.85
CA PRO A 492 -31.45 -23.26 -39.52
C PRO A 492 -31.25 -24.20 -40.73
N PHE A 493 -31.47 -23.70 -41.94
CA PHE A 493 -31.41 -24.49 -43.18
C PHE A 493 -30.14 -24.24 -43.99
N ASP A 494 -29.24 -23.39 -43.51
CA ASP A 494 -27.95 -23.14 -44.15
C ASP A 494 -27.02 -24.34 -43.95
N ALA A 495 -26.77 -25.07 -45.05
CA ALA A 495 -25.96 -26.28 -45.04
C ALA A 495 -24.50 -26.00 -44.64
N GLU A 496 -23.93 -24.87 -45.06
CA GLU A 496 -22.55 -24.51 -44.73
C GLU A 496 -22.39 -24.17 -43.25
N LEU A 497 -23.35 -23.41 -42.68
CA LEU A 497 -23.36 -23.11 -41.25
C LEU A 497 -23.57 -24.38 -40.41
N ASN A 498 -24.45 -25.28 -40.85
CA ASN A 498 -24.68 -26.55 -40.16
C ASN A 498 -23.44 -27.45 -40.21
N ASP A 499 -22.73 -27.53 -41.34
CA ASP A 499 -21.48 -28.28 -41.47
C ASP A 499 -20.38 -27.67 -40.58
N ALA A 500 -20.22 -26.34 -40.60
CA ALA A 500 -19.28 -25.64 -39.73
C ALA A 500 -19.59 -25.85 -38.24
N PHE A 501 -20.87 -25.83 -37.86
CA PHE A 501 -21.31 -26.11 -36.49
C PHE A 501 -20.98 -27.55 -36.09
N ASN A 502 -21.34 -28.55 -36.90
CA ASN A 502 -21.05 -29.96 -36.63
C ASN A 502 -19.54 -30.22 -36.53
N ARG A 503 -18.73 -29.57 -37.36
CA ARG A 503 -17.26 -29.65 -37.29
C ARG A 503 -16.73 -29.12 -35.95
N SER A 504 -17.14 -27.92 -35.52
CA SER A 504 -16.71 -27.35 -34.24
C SER A 504 -17.17 -28.16 -33.04
N GLU A 505 -18.44 -28.59 -33.03
CA GLU A 505 -18.98 -29.41 -31.94
C GLU A 505 -18.25 -30.76 -31.86
N GLY A 506 -18.00 -31.39 -33.01
CA GLY A 506 -17.26 -32.65 -33.10
C GLY A 506 -15.83 -32.52 -32.57
N LEU A 507 -15.11 -31.45 -32.93
CA LEU A 507 -13.75 -31.20 -32.43
C LEU A 507 -13.72 -30.88 -30.93
N LEU A 508 -14.66 -30.08 -30.43
CA LEU A 508 -14.77 -29.77 -29.00
C LEU A 508 -15.09 -31.04 -28.18
N LEU A 509 -15.95 -31.92 -28.68
CA LEU A 509 -16.21 -33.23 -28.07
C LEU A 509 -14.98 -34.13 -28.10
N ALA A 510 -14.17 -34.10 -29.17
CA ALA A 510 -12.93 -34.86 -29.25
C ALA A 510 -11.92 -34.41 -28.19
N ASP A 511 -11.80 -33.10 -27.98
CA ASP A 511 -10.89 -32.53 -26.99
C ASP A 511 -11.27 -32.94 -25.56
N ARG A 512 -12.57 -32.82 -25.23
CA ARG A 512 -13.13 -33.31 -23.95
C ARG A 512 -12.92 -34.81 -23.76
N ALA A 513 -13.06 -35.60 -24.82
CA ALA A 513 -12.81 -37.04 -24.77
C ALA A 513 -11.34 -37.37 -24.47
N VAL A 514 -10.40 -36.56 -24.97
CA VAL A 514 -8.97 -36.68 -24.68
C VAL A 514 -8.69 -36.38 -23.20
N GLN A 515 -9.26 -35.32 -22.64
CA GLN A 515 -9.10 -35.01 -21.22
C GLN A 515 -9.64 -36.14 -20.33
N GLY A 516 -10.83 -36.68 -20.65
CA GLY A 516 -11.38 -37.85 -19.95
C GLY A 516 -10.52 -39.09 -20.07
N ALA A 517 -9.88 -39.30 -21.24
CA ALA A 517 -8.96 -40.41 -21.47
C ALA A 517 -7.66 -40.29 -20.66
N GLU A 518 -7.06 -39.11 -20.61
CA GLU A 518 -5.87 -38.84 -19.79
C GLU A 518 -6.15 -39.11 -18.31
N ARG A 519 -7.29 -38.66 -17.80
CA ARG A 519 -7.71 -38.94 -16.42
C ARG A 519 -7.91 -40.42 -16.16
N ALA A 520 -8.50 -41.17 -17.12
CA ALA A 520 -8.63 -42.61 -17.00
C ALA A 520 -7.26 -43.32 -16.93
N LEU A 521 -6.27 -42.88 -17.74
CA LEU A 521 -4.90 -43.40 -17.70
C LEU A 521 -4.21 -43.09 -16.37
N GLU A 522 -4.41 -41.91 -15.81
CA GLU A 522 -3.83 -41.53 -14.52
C GLU A 522 -4.36 -42.41 -13.38
N ILE A 523 -5.69 -42.62 -13.32
CA ILE A 523 -6.32 -43.53 -12.34
C ILE A 523 -5.80 -44.97 -12.53
N ARG A 524 -5.60 -45.38 -13.79
CA ARG A 524 -5.05 -46.71 -14.13
C ARG A 524 -3.63 -46.91 -13.59
N ARG A 525 -2.79 -45.87 -13.64
CA ARG A 525 -1.40 -45.86 -13.14
C ARG A 525 -1.33 -45.81 -11.62
N SER A 526 -2.22 -45.05 -10.98
CA SER A 526 -2.13 -44.73 -9.55
C SER A 526 -2.95 -45.65 -8.64
N ILE A 527 -4.14 -46.09 -9.09
CA ILE A 527 -5.09 -46.86 -8.27
C ILE A 527 -5.28 -48.26 -8.84
N GLY A 528 -5.54 -48.36 -10.15
CA GLY A 528 -5.68 -49.65 -10.83
C GLY A 528 -6.81 -49.69 -11.88
N PRO A 529 -7.02 -50.86 -12.49
CA PRO A 529 -7.93 -51.02 -13.63
C PRO A 529 -9.40 -50.82 -13.27
N GLU A 530 -9.83 -51.36 -12.13
CA GLU A 530 -11.25 -51.33 -11.73
C GLU A 530 -11.72 -49.90 -11.43
N SER A 531 -10.90 -49.11 -10.74
CA SER A 531 -11.22 -47.71 -10.44
C SER A 531 -11.23 -46.81 -11.68
N ALA A 532 -10.51 -47.18 -12.73
CA ALA A 532 -10.44 -46.41 -13.97
C ALA A 532 -11.55 -46.77 -14.99
N ALA A 533 -12.29 -47.87 -14.80
CA ALA A 533 -13.27 -48.39 -15.76
C ALA A 533 -14.47 -47.45 -16.05
N PRO A 534 -15.08 -46.77 -15.05
CA PRO A 534 -16.16 -45.81 -15.32
C PRO A 534 -15.68 -44.66 -16.22
N MET A 535 -14.49 -44.15 -15.92
CA MET A 535 -13.87 -43.03 -16.63
C MET A 535 -13.55 -43.38 -18.08
N TYR A 536 -12.99 -44.57 -18.28
CA TYR A 536 -12.74 -45.13 -19.60
C TYR A 536 -14.02 -45.19 -20.46
N THR A 537 -15.12 -45.66 -19.87
CA THR A 537 -16.40 -45.83 -20.59
C THR A 537 -16.95 -44.50 -21.10
N VAL A 538 -16.93 -43.46 -20.26
CA VAL A 538 -17.43 -42.13 -20.63
C VAL A 538 -16.54 -41.48 -21.69
N ALA A 539 -15.21 -41.59 -21.57
CA ALA A 539 -14.28 -41.08 -22.58
C ALA A 539 -14.51 -41.72 -23.96
N VAL A 540 -14.70 -43.05 -24.01
CA VAL A 540 -15.02 -43.76 -25.25
C VAL A 540 -16.34 -43.28 -25.86
N GLN A 541 -17.40 -43.11 -25.05
CA GLN A 541 -18.69 -42.60 -25.53
C GLN A 541 -18.55 -41.19 -26.15
N GLN A 542 -17.73 -40.30 -25.59
CA GLN A 542 -17.50 -38.99 -26.18
C GLN A 542 -16.72 -39.05 -27.49
N PHE A 543 -15.72 -39.93 -27.59
CA PHE A 543 -15.05 -40.17 -28.86
C PHE A 543 -16.05 -40.63 -29.92
N GLU A 544 -16.98 -41.53 -29.59
CA GLU A 544 -18.02 -41.99 -30.52
C GLU A 544 -18.99 -40.88 -30.94
N GLN A 545 -19.41 -40.01 -30.01
CA GLN A 545 -20.23 -38.85 -30.31
C GLN A 545 -19.50 -37.85 -31.24
N SER A 546 -18.23 -37.58 -30.95
CA SER A 546 -17.36 -36.76 -31.80
C SER A 546 -17.26 -37.33 -33.21
N LEU A 547 -16.99 -38.63 -33.35
CA LEU A 547 -16.93 -39.31 -34.64
C LEU A 547 -18.27 -39.22 -35.40
N SER A 548 -19.39 -39.33 -34.70
CA SER A 548 -20.71 -39.16 -35.31
C SER A 548 -20.92 -37.76 -35.89
N ARG A 549 -20.46 -36.71 -35.21
CA ARG A 549 -20.51 -35.32 -35.70
C ARG A 549 -19.56 -35.08 -36.86
N LEU A 550 -18.42 -35.77 -36.88
CA LEU A 550 -17.36 -35.61 -37.87
C LEU A 550 -17.51 -36.49 -39.11
N ARG A 551 -18.63 -37.20 -39.32
CA ARG A 551 -18.83 -38.12 -40.46
C ARG A 551 -18.56 -37.49 -41.84
N GLY A 552 -18.86 -36.20 -42.00
CA GLY A 552 -18.60 -35.45 -43.23
C GLY A 552 -17.14 -35.00 -43.42
N PHE A 553 -16.30 -35.14 -42.39
CA PHE A 553 -14.95 -34.57 -42.31
C PHE A 553 -13.90 -35.68 -42.16
N SER A 554 -13.54 -36.31 -43.29
CA SER A 554 -12.74 -37.55 -43.31
C SER A 554 -11.40 -37.46 -42.57
N ALA A 555 -10.71 -36.32 -42.64
CA ALA A 555 -9.40 -36.13 -42.01
C ALA A 555 -9.50 -36.04 -40.48
N GLU A 556 -10.37 -35.16 -39.98
CA GLU A 556 -10.65 -34.98 -38.55
C GLU A 556 -11.24 -36.26 -37.95
N HIS A 557 -12.20 -36.90 -38.63
CA HIS A 557 -12.76 -38.18 -38.21
C HIS A 557 -11.67 -39.25 -38.05
N ALA A 558 -10.76 -39.38 -39.03
CA ALA A 558 -9.66 -40.33 -38.95
C ALA A 558 -8.67 -39.97 -37.81
N GLN A 559 -8.45 -38.69 -37.52
CA GLN A 559 -7.61 -38.24 -36.42
C GLN A 559 -8.22 -38.62 -35.05
N VAL A 560 -9.50 -38.35 -34.84
CA VAL A 560 -10.22 -38.69 -33.61
C VAL A 560 -10.25 -40.21 -33.41
N ALA A 561 -10.49 -40.98 -34.48
CA ALA A 561 -10.47 -42.44 -34.43
C ALA A 561 -9.10 -42.98 -34.01
N ARG A 562 -8.00 -42.40 -34.52
CA ARG A 562 -6.64 -42.76 -34.09
C ARG A 562 -6.39 -42.45 -32.61
N LYS A 563 -6.86 -41.29 -32.11
CA LYS A 563 -6.74 -40.92 -30.69
C LYS A 563 -7.47 -41.94 -29.80
N LEU A 564 -8.70 -42.31 -30.15
CA LEU A 564 -9.47 -43.35 -29.46
C LEU A 564 -8.72 -44.69 -29.44
N SER A 565 -8.25 -45.18 -30.59
CA SER A 565 -7.48 -46.44 -30.65
C SER A 565 -6.16 -46.38 -29.88
N SER A 566 -5.51 -45.20 -29.81
CA SER A 566 -4.30 -45.01 -29.01
C SER A 566 -4.58 -45.12 -27.53
N PHE A 567 -5.59 -44.38 -27.06
CA PHE A 567 -6.03 -44.41 -25.66
C PHE A 567 -6.36 -45.83 -25.19
N GLN A 568 -7.14 -46.58 -25.97
CA GLN A 568 -7.51 -47.96 -25.63
C GLN A 568 -6.29 -48.89 -25.50
N ARG A 569 -5.29 -48.73 -26.38
CA ARG A 569 -4.05 -49.51 -26.33
C ARG A 569 -3.21 -49.15 -25.11
N GLU A 570 -3.02 -47.85 -24.85
CA GLU A 570 -2.20 -47.38 -23.73
C GLU A 570 -2.78 -47.80 -22.38
N PHE A 571 -4.10 -47.66 -22.21
CA PHE A 571 -4.80 -48.09 -21.01
C PHE A 571 -4.61 -49.58 -20.68
N SER A 572 -4.39 -50.39 -21.72
CA SER A 572 -4.15 -51.82 -21.60
C SER A 572 -2.70 -52.19 -21.27
N ALA A 573 -1.73 -51.29 -21.48
CA ALA A 573 -0.30 -51.59 -21.45
C ALA A 573 0.46 -51.15 -20.17
N LEU A 574 -0.20 -50.48 -19.22
CA LEU A 574 0.45 -49.87 -18.05
C LEU A 574 0.78 -50.89 -16.92
N GLU A 575 2.07 -51.13 -16.68
CA GLU A 575 2.74 -51.70 -15.46
C GLU A 575 3.88 -50.74 -15.00
N ALA A 576 4.26 -50.73 -13.71
CA ALA A 576 4.97 -49.64 -12.98
C ALA A 576 6.53 -49.53 -13.19
N PRO A 577 7.28 -48.62 -12.51
CA PRO A 577 8.02 -47.47 -13.09
C PRO A 577 9.57 -47.59 -13.13
N PRO A 578 10.31 -46.63 -13.75
CA PRO A 578 11.76 -46.70 -14.04
C PRO A 578 12.71 -46.29 -12.86
N PRO A 579 14.04 -46.49 -13.01
CA PRO A 579 15.03 -46.50 -11.91
C PRO A 579 15.55 -45.11 -11.46
N ARG A 580 16.35 -45.10 -10.36
CA ARG A 580 16.61 -43.96 -9.47
C ARG A 580 17.73 -42.99 -9.91
N PRO A 581 17.56 -41.67 -9.73
CA PRO A 581 18.52 -40.60 -10.04
C PRO A 581 19.54 -40.31 -8.90
N PRO A 582 20.53 -39.41 -9.12
CA PRO A 582 21.43 -38.92 -8.07
C PRO A 582 20.72 -38.29 -6.87
N ARG A 583 21.35 -38.36 -5.69
CA ARG A 583 20.80 -37.85 -4.42
C ARG A 583 21.07 -36.35 -4.28
N VAL A 584 20.00 -35.57 -4.18
CA VAL A 584 20.01 -34.13 -3.90
C VAL A 584 19.37 -33.89 -2.54
N GLU A 585 20.07 -33.21 -1.65
CA GLU A 585 19.54 -32.83 -0.33
C GLU A 585 19.52 -31.31 -0.19
N VAL A 586 18.42 -30.79 0.36
CA VAL A 586 18.28 -29.37 0.65
C VAL A 586 18.58 -29.16 2.12
N ALA A 587 19.53 -28.26 2.42
CA ALA A 587 19.92 -27.92 3.77
C ALA A 587 19.77 -26.40 3.98
N GLY A 588 18.95 -25.99 4.93
CA GLY A 588 18.85 -24.58 5.31
C GLY A 588 18.17 -23.67 4.29
N LEU A 589 17.29 -24.18 3.43
CA LEU A 589 16.33 -23.34 2.71
C LEU A 589 15.26 -22.90 3.72
N SER A 590 15.41 -21.69 4.25
CA SER A 590 14.47 -21.10 5.21
C SER A 590 13.21 -20.61 4.51
N ASP A 591 12.27 -20.12 5.30
CA ASP A 591 11.12 -19.39 4.76
C ASP A 591 11.57 -18.18 3.94
N ILE A 592 10.74 -17.79 2.99
CA ILE A 592 10.99 -16.66 2.10
C ILE A 592 10.11 -15.50 2.54
N PHE A 593 10.72 -14.32 2.71
CA PHE A 593 10.07 -13.13 3.24
C PHE A 593 9.92 -12.07 2.13
N PRO A 594 8.70 -11.69 1.70
CA PRO A 594 8.51 -10.65 0.70
C PRO A 594 9.14 -9.31 1.10
N ALA A 595 9.24 -9.03 2.40
CA ALA A 595 9.92 -7.85 2.95
C ALA A 595 11.39 -7.73 2.48
N LEU A 596 12.03 -8.86 2.16
CA LEU A 596 13.43 -8.94 1.71
C LEU A 596 13.56 -9.07 0.18
N ILE A 597 12.52 -8.74 -0.59
CA ILE A 597 12.50 -8.85 -2.06
C ILE A 597 13.73 -8.25 -2.76
N GLN A 598 14.22 -7.11 -2.27
CA GLN A 598 15.40 -6.46 -2.84
C GLN A 598 16.70 -7.16 -2.41
N SER A 599 16.76 -7.64 -1.16
CA SER A 599 17.94 -8.30 -0.59
C SER A 599 18.23 -9.65 -1.26
N TYR A 600 17.19 -10.41 -1.64
CA TYR A 600 17.36 -11.69 -2.33
C TYR A 600 18.03 -11.59 -3.71
N ARG A 601 18.15 -10.40 -4.29
CA ARG A 601 18.88 -10.18 -5.55
C ARG A 601 20.40 -10.35 -5.41
N SER A 602 20.93 -10.16 -4.21
CA SER A 602 22.37 -10.28 -3.91
C SER A 602 22.71 -11.29 -2.82
N THR A 603 21.72 -11.71 -2.01
CA THR A 603 21.90 -12.60 -0.87
C THR A 603 21.18 -13.93 -1.13
N PRO A 604 21.85 -15.09 -0.99
CA PRO A 604 21.21 -16.39 -1.18
C PRO A 604 20.16 -16.68 -0.11
N ALA A 605 19.07 -17.36 -0.49
CA ALA A 605 17.98 -17.76 0.40
C ALA A 605 18.25 -19.08 1.16
N GLY A 606 19.31 -19.81 0.80
CA GLY A 606 19.68 -21.07 1.41
C GLY A 606 20.80 -21.77 0.64
N HIS A 607 21.07 -23.03 0.97
CA HIS A 607 22.12 -23.83 0.34
C HIS A 607 21.62 -25.24 -0.03
N LEU A 608 22.25 -25.86 -1.02
CA LEU A 608 21.98 -27.24 -1.47
C LEU A 608 23.21 -28.09 -1.30
N GLN A 609 23.04 -29.30 -0.78
CA GLN A 609 24.09 -30.31 -0.76
C GLN A 609 23.83 -31.34 -1.86
N VAL A 610 24.66 -31.31 -2.90
CA VAL A 610 24.58 -32.24 -4.03
C VAL A 610 25.59 -33.36 -3.82
N THR A 611 25.15 -34.62 -3.84
CA THR A 611 26.04 -35.79 -3.69
C THR A 611 25.96 -36.68 -4.93
N ASN A 612 27.11 -36.96 -5.55
CA ASN A 612 27.17 -37.85 -6.69
C ASN A 612 27.05 -39.33 -6.24
N THR A 613 25.88 -39.94 -6.42
CA THR A 613 25.63 -41.38 -6.11
C THR A 613 25.77 -42.31 -7.32
N LEU A 614 26.28 -41.79 -8.44
CA LEU A 614 26.58 -42.56 -9.64
C LEU A 614 28.05 -43.00 -9.61
N ASP A 615 28.36 -44.00 -10.42
CA ASP A 615 29.71 -44.59 -10.48
C ASP A 615 30.68 -43.78 -11.38
N GLU A 616 30.22 -42.66 -11.97
CA GLU A 616 31.00 -41.82 -12.89
C GLU A 616 30.96 -40.33 -12.49
N GLU A 617 31.92 -39.54 -12.99
CA GLU A 617 32.05 -38.11 -12.71
C GLU A 617 30.92 -37.28 -13.33
N LEU A 618 30.44 -36.28 -12.59
CA LEU A 618 29.50 -35.27 -13.09
C LEU A 618 30.25 -33.98 -13.39
N SER A 619 29.87 -33.30 -14.47
CA SER A 619 30.45 -32.01 -14.85
C SER A 619 29.37 -30.98 -15.17
N GLU A 620 29.74 -29.69 -15.14
CA GLU A 620 28.84 -28.56 -15.39
C GLU A 620 27.55 -28.57 -14.56
N LEU A 621 27.66 -28.75 -13.25
CA LEU A 621 26.48 -28.75 -12.39
C LEU A 621 25.89 -27.33 -12.33
N ARG A 622 24.62 -27.18 -12.70
CA ARG A 622 23.86 -25.94 -12.57
C ARG A 622 22.59 -26.20 -11.79
N VAL A 623 22.33 -25.36 -10.80
CA VAL A 623 21.06 -25.35 -10.09
C VAL A 623 20.22 -24.23 -10.66
N THR A 624 18.99 -24.56 -11.03
CA THR A 624 17.95 -23.62 -11.42
C THR A 624 16.78 -23.77 -10.47
N THR A 625 16.30 -22.65 -9.91
CA THR A 625 15.11 -22.66 -9.05
C THR A 625 13.95 -21.98 -9.73
N SER A 626 12.77 -22.60 -9.65
CA SER A 626 11.51 -22.06 -10.15
C SER A 626 10.37 -22.33 -9.17
N PHE A 627 9.45 -21.37 -9.05
CA PHE A 627 8.25 -21.44 -8.21
C PHE A 627 7.27 -20.37 -8.70
N ARG A 628 6.02 -20.41 -8.23
CA ARG A 628 4.94 -19.53 -8.71
C ARG A 628 5.27 -18.04 -8.68
N PHE A 629 6.00 -17.59 -7.66
CA PHE A 629 6.34 -16.19 -7.46
C PHE A 629 7.77 -15.82 -7.90
N ALA A 630 8.41 -16.69 -8.67
CA ALA A 630 9.69 -16.38 -9.26
C ALA A 630 9.52 -15.40 -10.43
N ASP A 631 10.24 -14.28 -10.43
CA ASP A 631 10.29 -13.35 -11.57
C ASP A 631 10.91 -14.04 -12.80
N PHE A 632 12.06 -14.68 -12.59
CA PHE A 632 12.70 -15.57 -13.56
C PHE A 632 13.44 -16.70 -12.82
N ALA A 633 13.90 -17.70 -13.56
CA ALA A 633 14.61 -18.81 -12.95
C ALA A 633 16.03 -18.38 -12.54
N ALA A 634 16.29 -18.29 -11.24
CA ALA A 634 17.61 -17.95 -10.73
C ALA A 634 18.58 -19.11 -10.97
N GLN A 635 19.78 -18.80 -11.47
CA GLN A 635 20.83 -19.77 -11.78
C GLN A 635 22.09 -19.51 -10.95
N THR A 636 22.71 -20.60 -10.52
CA THR A 636 24.00 -20.56 -9.81
C THR A 636 25.16 -20.55 -10.79
N GLU A 637 26.33 -20.07 -10.36
CA GLU A 637 27.55 -20.28 -11.14
C GLU A 637 27.82 -21.80 -11.29
N PRO A 638 28.33 -22.26 -12.46
CA PRO A 638 28.52 -23.69 -12.70
C PRO A 638 29.63 -24.26 -11.82
N VAL A 639 29.35 -25.38 -11.12
CA VAL A 639 30.41 -26.16 -10.47
C VAL A 639 31.08 -27.06 -11.52
N PRO A 640 32.40 -26.96 -11.74
CA PRO A 640 33.04 -27.59 -12.90
C PRO A 640 32.97 -29.13 -12.92
N THR A 641 33.30 -29.78 -11.80
CA THR A 641 33.41 -31.25 -11.71
C THR A 641 33.08 -31.77 -10.30
N LEU A 642 32.36 -32.89 -10.21
CA LEU A 642 32.05 -33.60 -8.97
C LEU A 642 32.32 -35.11 -9.11
N SER A 643 33.37 -35.59 -8.45
CA SER A 643 33.78 -37.00 -8.49
C SER A 643 32.75 -37.94 -7.85
N PRO A 644 32.73 -39.25 -8.23
CA PRO A 644 31.87 -40.25 -7.59
C PRO A 644 31.99 -40.24 -6.06
N GLY A 645 30.85 -40.21 -5.37
CA GLY A 645 30.77 -40.19 -3.91
C GLY A 645 31.10 -38.85 -3.23
N ALA A 646 31.53 -37.82 -3.98
CA ALA A 646 31.80 -36.50 -3.45
C ALA A 646 30.52 -35.66 -3.28
N SER A 647 30.57 -34.68 -2.37
CA SER A 647 29.49 -33.72 -2.13
C SER A 647 29.99 -32.28 -2.29
N VAL A 648 29.13 -31.38 -2.78
CA VAL A 648 29.39 -29.95 -2.89
C VAL A 648 28.21 -29.14 -2.36
N GLU A 649 28.51 -28.00 -1.75
CA GLU A 649 27.51 -27.03 -1.29
C GLU A 649 27.35 -25.92 -2.33
N VAL A 650 26.11 -25.64 -2.73
CA VAL A 650 25.78 -24.66 -3.77
C VAL A 650 24.76 -23.65 -3.21
N PRO A 651 25.00 -22.33 -3.30
CA PRO A 651 24.06 -21.32 -2.82
C PRO A 651 22.79 -21.30 -3.68
N VAL A 652 21.63 -21.09 -3.05
CA VAL A 652 20.34 -20.98 -3.73
C VAL A 652 19.92 -19.52 -3.76
N TYR A 653 19.86 -18.93 -4.94
CA TYR A 653 19.31 -17.60 -5.15
C TYR A 653 17.84 -17.68 -5.51
N VAL A 654 17.07 -16.66 -5.13
CA VAL A 654 15.65 -16.52 -5.51
C VAL A 654 15.41 -15.11 -6.01
N THR A 655 14.57 -14.98 -7.02
CA THR A 655 14.15 -13.68 -7.55
C THR A 655 12.65 -13.59 -7.42
N LEU A 656 12.15 -12.71 -6.56
CA LEU A 656 10.71 -12.59 -6.32
C LEU A 656 10.07 -11.61 -7.30
N ALA A 657 8.97 -12.02 -7.91
CA ALA A 657 8.10 -11.16 -8.71
C ALA A 657 7.43 -10.11 -7.79
N PRO A 658 7.20 -8.86 -8.24
CA PRO A 658 6.58 -7.81 -7.41
C PRO A 658 5.23 -8.20 -6.78
N GLU A 659 4.53 -9.15 -7.38
CA GLU A 659 3.26 -9.70 -6.90
C GLU A 659 3.33 -10.23 -5.46
N VAL A 660 4.49 -10.70 -4.97
CA VAL A 660 4.66 -11.16 -3.58
C VAL A 660 4.42 -10.05 -2.55
N LEU A 661 4.55 -8.78 -2.96
CA LEU A 661 4.29 -7.65 -2.07
C LEU A 661 2.82 -7.47 -1.74
N ASN A 662 1.93 -8.18 -2.46
CA ASN A 662 0.50 -8.22 -2.17
C ASN A 662 0.12 -9.46 -1.34
N LEU A 663 1.06 -10.37 -1.07
CA LEU A 663 0.80 -11.58 -0.30
C LEU A 663 0.64 -11.20 1.16
N GLN A 664 -0.52 -11.44 1.76
CA GLN A 664 -0.70 -11.17 3.19
C GLN A 664 -1.05 -12.39 4.03
N GLU A 665 -0.98 -13.59 3.43
CA GLU A 665 -0.97 -14.89 4.11
C GLU A 665 0.40 -15.55 4.07
N ASP A 666 0.67 -16.38 5.05
CA ASP A 666 1.70 -17.40 4.95
C ASP A 666 1.19 -18.55 4.09
N ILE A 667 1.87 -18.82 2.97
CA ILE A 667 1.45 -19.86 2.03
C ILE A 667 2.58 -20.87 1.77
N PRO A 668 2.28 -22.17 1.79
CA PRO A 668 3.23 -23.18 1.35
C PRO A 668 3.35 -23.09 -0.17
N VAL A 669 4.56 -22.83 -0.66
CA VAL A 669 4.87 -22.77 -2.10
C VAL A 669 5.74 -23.95 -2.49
N MET A 670 5.38 -24.59 -3.60
CA MET A 670 6.22 -25.65 -4.18
C MET A 670 7.43 -25.04 -4.90
N PHE A 671 8.61 -25.17 -4.32
CA PHE A 671 9.88 -24.86 -4.95
C PHE A 671 10.37 -26.04 -5.78
N LYS A 672 10.45 -25.84 -7.10
CA LYS A 672 11.08 -26.77 -8.03
C LYS A 672 12.55 -26.40 -8.18
N ILE A 673 13.41 -27.28 -7.70
CA ILE A 673 14.87 -27.17 -7.79
C ILE A 673 15.33 -28.16 -8.86
N GLU A 674 15.82 -27.64 -9.98
CA GLU A 674 16.35 -28.43 -11.08
C GLU A 674 17.87 -28.41 -11.03
N LEU A 675 18.47 -29.59 -10.93
CA LEU A 675 19.89 -29.79 -11.10
C LEU A 675 20.11 -30.32 -12.52
N SER A 676 20.76 -29.52 -13.37
CA SER A 676 21.30 -30.00 -14.65
C SER A 676 22.78 -30.34 -14.49
N TYR A 677 23.20 -31.43 -15.14
CA TYR A 677 24.57 -31.92 -15.09
C TYR A 677 24.88 -32.74 -16.34
N LEU A 678 26.16 -32.80 -16.71
CA LEU A 678 26.67 -33.70 -17.74
C LEU A 678 27.10 -35.02 -17.10
N HIS A 679 26.53 -36.12 -17.58
CA HIS A 679 26.93 -37.48 -17.23
C HIS A 679 27.25 -38.26 -18.51
N ALA A 680 28.45 -38.83 -18.61
CA ALA A 680 28.97 -39.48 -19.81
C ALA A 680 28.85 -38.66 -21.12
N GLY A 681 28.94 -37.32 -21.00
CA GLY A 681 28.81 -36.39 -22.14
C GLY A 681 27.36 -36.11 -22.60
N ALA A 682 26.36 -36.66 -21.92
CA ALA A 682 24.94 -36.35 -22.13
C ALA A 682 24.41 -35.45 -21.00
N GLU A 683 23.65 -34.43 -21.37
CA GLU A 683 22.96 -33.59 -20.39
C GLU A 683 21.85 -34.41 -19.74
N GLN A 684 21.81 -34.38 -18.41
CA GLN A 684 20.79 -35.01 -17.58
C GLN A 684 20.22 -33.96 -16.63
N GLN A 685 18.97 -34.17 -16.23
CA GLN A 685 18.29 -33.30 -15.28
C GLN A 685 17.63 -34.14 -14.20
N VAL A 686 17.74 -33.68 -12.96
CA VAL A 686 16.95 -34.19 -11.85
C VAL A 686 16.22 -33.02 -11.21
N SER A 687 14.92 -33.22 -10.96
CA SER A 687 14.10 -32.25 -10.26
C SER A 687 13.83 -32.72 -8.84
N LEU A 688 14.00 -31.80 -7.89
CA LEU A 688 13.62 -31.96 -6.50
C LEU A 688 12.57 -30.91 -6.18
N ASN A 689 11.42 -31.37 -5.69
CA ASN A 689 10.37 -30.48 -5.22
C ASN A 689 10.49 -30.36 -3.70
N ARG A 690 10.52 -29.13 -3.19
CA ARG A 690 10.47 -28.82 -1.77
C ARG A 690 9.38 -27.81 -1.50
N THR A 691 8.62 -28.02 -0.44
CA THR A 691 7.68 -27.01 0.03
C THR A 691 8.42 -26.05 0.94
N VAL A 692 8.33 -24.76 0.64
CA VAL A 692 8.89 -23.67 1.46
C VAL A 692 7.73 -22.75 1.84
N MET A 693 7.74 -22.20 3.05
CA MET A 693 6.75 -21.20 3.42
C MET A 693 7.13 -19.86 2.80
N MET A 694 6.29 -19.33 1.93
CA MET A 694 6.33 -17.92 1.57
C MET A 694 5.53 -17.18 2.63
N ARG A 695 6.21 -16.34 3.42
CA ARG A 695 5.58 -15.59 4.50
C ARG A 695 4.80 -14.40 3.94
N ARG A 696 3.84 -13.90 4.71
CA ARG A 696 3.13 -12.64 4.42
C ARG A 696 4.11 -11.47 4.28
N ASN A 697 3.71 -10.44 3.54
CA ASN A 697 4.50 -9.24 3.29
C ASN A 697 4.79 -8.39 4.53
N THR A 698 4.04 -8.60 5.61
CA THR A 698 4.25 -7.99 6.93
C THR A 698 5.10 -8.83 7.87
N ALA A 699 5.52 -10.03 7.45
CA ALA A 699 6.31 -10.91 8.30
C ALA A 699 7.77 -10.44 8.39
N LEU A 700 8.29 -10.41 9.61
CA LEU A 700 9.68 -10.11 9.93
C LEU A 700 10.24 -11.23 10.84
N LEU A 701 11.47 -11.67 10.58
CA LEU A 701 12.21 -12.53 11.50
C LEU A 701 13.24 -11.66 12.24
N TRP A 702 13.29 -11.74 13.57
CA TRP A 702 14.18 -10.94 14.43
C TRP A 702 15.62 -11.49 14.57
N ASP A 703 16.07 -12.33 13.65
CA ASP A 703 17.46 -12.81 13.56
C ASP A 703 18.44 -11.68 13.21
N ASP A 704 17.96 -10.59 12.60
CA ASP A 704 18.69 -9.34 12.38
C ASP A 704 17.74 -8.14 12.52
N SER A 705 17.90 -7.34 13.58
CA SER A 705 17.13 -6.11 13.84
C SER A 705 17.14 -5.12 12.68
N GLY A 706 18.20 -5.13 11.86
CA GLY A 706 18.35 -4.28 10.68
C GLY A 706 17.30 -4.53 9.61
N LYS A 707 16.68 -5.73 9.58
CA LYS A 707 15.61 -6.06 8.62
C LYS A 707 14.39 -5.14 8.77
N LEU A 708 14.13 -4.55 9.95
CA LEU A 708 13.07 -3.55 10.13
C LEU A 708 13.22 -2.34 9.17
N ALA A 709 14.43 -2.05 8.69
CA ALA A 709 14.66 -1.01 7.69
C ALA A 709 13.86 -1.22 6.40
N SER A 710 13.49 -2.45 6.02
CA SER A 710 12.67 -2.70 4.84
C SER A 710 11.25 -2.15 4.97
N PHE A 711 10.74 -2.04 6.21
CA PHE A 711 9.40 -1.53 6.55
C PHE A 711 9.32 0.00 6.69
N ILE A 712 10.47 0.67 6.78
CA ILE A 712 10.54 2.13 6.77
C ILE A 712 10.39 2.61 5.32
N THR A 713 9.25 3.19 4.96
CA THR A 713 8.86 3.53 3.57
C THR A 713 8.64 5.04 3.40
N PRO A 714 9.71 5.87 3.30
CA PRO A 714 9.58 7.33 3.19
C PRO A 714 9.10 7.82 1.81
N ASN A 715 9.17 6.97 0.79
CA ASN A 715 8.71 7.28 -0.57
C ASN A 715 7.23 6.94 -0.81
N ASP A 716 6.54 6.52 0.26
CA ASP A 716 5.12 6.24 0.24
C ASP A 716 4.31 7.54 0.14
N GLU A 717 3.37 7.61 -0.82
CA GLU A 717 2.56 8.81 -1.05
C GLU A 717 1.74 9.23 0.18
N ILE A 718 1.19 8.28 0.95
CA ILE A 718 0.41 8.59 2.15
C ILE A 718 1.32 9.17 3.24
N VAL A 719 2.51 8.59 3.41
CA VAL A 719 3.51 9.09 4.39
C VAL A 719 3.99 10.48 4.02
N GLN A 720 4.35 10.72 2.75
CA GLN A 720 4.81 12.03 2.28
C GLN A 720 3.72 13.09 2.42
N ASN A 721 2.50 12.81 1.97
CA ASN A 721 1.39 13.75 2.04
C ASN A 721 1.04 14.10 3.50
N PHE A 722 1.06 13.11 4.41
CA PHE A 722 0.85 13.37 5.83
C PHE A 722 1.92 14.30 6.40
N ALA A 723 3.21 13.97 6.20
CA ALA A 723 4.31 14.75 6.76
C ALA A 723 4.37 16.17 6.18
N LEU A 724 4.23 16.32 4.87
CA LEU A 724 4.25 17.62 4.19
C LEU A 724 3.03 18.48 4.55
N SER A 725 1.84 17.89 4.72
CA SER A 725 0.64 18.61 5.16
C SER A 725 0.82 19.19 6.57
N VAL A 726 1.45 18.43 7.48
CA VAL A 726 1.74 18.90 8.85
C VAL A 726 2.72 20.08 8.83
N LEU A 727 3.79 19.99 8.04
CA LEU A 727 4.78 21.07 7.94
C LEU A 727 4.20 22.32 7.26
N SER A 728 3.43 22.16 6.18
CA SER A 728 2.83 23.29 5.44
C SER A 728 1.76 24.02 6.25
N GLY A 729 1.01 23.30 7.10
CA GLY A 729 0.02 23.89 8.00
C GLY A 729 0.63 24.83 9.04
N ALA A 730 1.87 24.57 9.48
CA ALA A 730 2.58 25.44 10.41
C ALA A 730 3.02 26.77 9.79
N ASP A 731 3.19 26.83 8.46
CA ASP A 731 3.58 28.04 7.72
C ASP A 731 2.39 28.97 7.39
N GLY A 732 1.17 28.59 7.81
CA GLY A 732 -0.10 29.30 7.58
C GLY A 732 -0.21 30.72 8.18
N SER A 733 0.79 31.19 8.94
CA SER A 733 1.05 32.62 9.07
C SER A 733 1.81 33.09 7.83
N GLY A 734 1.08 33.29 6.73
CA GLY A 734 1.61 33.46 5.38
C GLY A 734 2.93 34.23 5.25
N SER A 735 3.99 33.49 4.91
CA SER A 735 5.05 33.94 4.00
C SER A 735 5.84 32.71 3.54
N GLY A 736 5.40 32.11 2.44
CA GLY A 736 6.23 31.22 1.62
C GLY A 736 7.33 32.02 0.92
N VAL A 737 8.25 32.56 1.71
CA VAL A 737 9.55 33.11 1.35
C VAL A 737 10.38 32.94 2.62
N ILE A 738 11.54 32.30 2.53
CA ILE A 738 12.60 32.45 3.54
C ILE A 738 12.97 33.93 3.51
N ASP A 739 12.29 34.74 4.33
CA ASP A 739 12.56 36.17 4.43
C ASP A 739 13.81 36.32 5.29
N ILE A 740 14.97 36.23 4.63
CA ILE A 740 16.23 36.71 5.19
C ILE A 740 16.14 38.25 5.18
N GLY A 741 15.42 38.79 6.16
CA GLY A 741 15.42 40.22 6.46
C GLY A 741 14.04 40.85 6.52
N ASP A 742 13.43 40.88 7.70
CA ASP A 742 13.27 42.15 8.40
C ASP A 742 12.93 41.90 9.88
N SER A 743 13.62 42.61 10.76
CA SER A 743 13.31 42.65 12.19
C SER A 743 12.15 43.60 12.39
N THR A 744 11.03 43.18 13.01
CA THR A 744 10.21 44.06 13.88
C THR A 744 8.96 43.45 14.53
N THR A 745 8.52 42.23 14.20
CA THR A 745 7.26 41.70 14.81
C THR A 745 7.49 40.79 16.02
N SER A 746 7.60 41.43 17.18
CA SER A 746 7.09 41.07 18.52
C SER A 746 6.92 39.59 18.93
N GLY A 747 7.79 39.15 19.85
CA GLY A 747 7.44 38.24 20.97
C GLY A 747 7.66 36.74 20.76
N THR A 748 7.02 36.13 19.77
CA THR A 748 6.85 34.66 19.74
C THR A 748 7.90 33.92 18.89
N ARG A 749 8.55 34.61 17.95
CA ARG A 749 9.65 34.07 17.12
C ARG A 749 11.02 34.08 17.80
N ALA A 750 11.15 34.72 18.97
CA ALA A 750 12.43 34.96 19.64
C ALA A 750 13.16 33.67 20.09
N PHE A 751 12.44 32.56 20.31
CA PHE A 751 13.02 31.30 20.75
C PHE A 751 13.37 30.31 19.61
N GLY A 752 13.16 30.71 18.34
CA GLY A 752 13.35 29.83 17.18
C GLY A 752 14.80 29.37 16.93
N GLY A 753 15.81 30.04 17.52
CA GLY A 753 17.22 29.68 17.37
C GLY A 753 17.78 28.73 18.43
N LEU A 754 17.01 28.39 19.47
CA LEU A 754 17.48 27.50 20.54
C LEU A 754 17.70 26.08 20.01
N MET A 755 16.80 25.64 19.13
CA MET A 755 16.78 24.31 18.53
C MET A 755 17.12 24.38 17.06
N SER A 756 17.72 23.31 16.52
CA SER A 756 17.88 23.21 15.08
C SER A 756 16.52 23.05 14.41
N GLU A 757 16.46 23.41 13.13
CA GLU A 757 15.27 23.25 12.32
C GLU A 757 14.78 21.79 12.31
N LYS A 758 15.71 20.83 12.28
CA LYS A 758 15.41 19.39 12.34
C LYS A 758 14.70 18.99 13.63
N VAL A 759 15.13 19.52 14.78
CA VAL A 759 14.46 19.25 16.07
C VAL A 759 13.05 19.84 16.09
N ARG A 760 12.86 21.04 15.53
CA ARG A 760 11.54 21.69 15.45
C ARG A 760 10.57 20.91 14.57
N GLN A 761 11.03 20.50 13.38
CA GLN A 761 10.24 19.69 12.44
C GLN A 761 9.91 18.31 13.04
N ALA A 762 10.91 17.64 13.65
CA ALA A 762 10.72 16.34 14.29
C ALA A 762 9.70 16.41 15.44
N ALA A 763 9.78 17.45 16.28
CA ALA A 763 8.84 17.68 17.37
C ALA A 763 7.41 17.92 16.85
N LEU A 764 7.26 18.76 15.81
CA LEU A 764 5.97 19.06 15.19
C LEU A 764 5.31 17.82 14.59
N ILE A 765 6.07 16.99 13.87
CA ILE A 765 5.57 15.73 13.28
C ILE A 765 5.20 14.73 14.39
N ALA A 766 6.04 14.56 15.41
CA ALA A 766 5.74 13.68 16.55
C ALA A 766 4.46 14.12 17.30
N ASP A 767 4.31 15.43 17.53
CA ASP A 767 3.11 16.00 18.14
C ASP A 767 1.87 15.84 17.25
N ALA A 768 2.03 15.96 15.93
CA ALA A 768 0.93 15.71 14.99
C ALA A 768 0.49 14.24 15.02
N VAL A 769 1.41 13.29 15.05
CA VAL A 769 1.08 11.85 15.24
C VAL A 769 0.37 11.61 16.57
N GLY A 770 0.84 12.27 17.65
CA GLY A 770 0.19 12.23 18.96
C GLY A 770 -1.23 12.81 18.98
N VAL A 771 -1.47 13.90 18.25
CA VAL A 771 -2.81 14.50 18.08
C VAL A 771 -3.69 13.65 17.16
N TYR A 772 -3.10 13.03 16.15
CA TYR A 772 -3.78 12.13 15.24
C TYR A 772 -4.36 10.90 15.96
N GLY A 773 -3.71 10.49 17.06
CA GLY A 773 -4.24 9.54 18.02
C GLY A 773 -3.96 8.08 17.68
N ILE A 774 -2.73 7.75 17.29
CA ILE A 774 -2.30 6.36 17.12
C ILE A 774 -2.36 5.65 18.49
N ARG A 775 -3.20 4.64 18.61
CA ARG A 775 -3.37 3.85 19.84
C ARG A 775 -2.36 2.71 19.89
N TYR A 776 -1.62 2.61 21.00
CA TYR A 776 -0.78 1.45 21.27
C TYR A 776 -1.61 0.20 21.53
N VAL A 777 -1.36 -0.87 20.77
CA VAL A 777 -1.97 -2.19 20.92
C VAL A 777 -0.87 -3.24 20.73
N GLU A 778 -0.47 -3.89 21.81
CA GLU A 778 0.53 -4.98 21.77
C GLU A 778 -0.03 -6.19 21.01
N ASP A 779 0.78 -6.82 20.14
CA ASP A 779 0.36 -8.00 19.36
C ASP A 779 0.00 -9.18 20.29
N PRO A 780 -1.24 -9.70 20.26
CA PRO A 780 -1.62 -10.87 21.03
C PRO A 780 -0.91 -12.17 20.61
N ALA A 781 -0.45 -12.28 19.36
CA ALA A 781 0.17 -13.48 18.81
C ALA A 781 1.65 -13.61 19.20
N SER A 782 2.32 -12.48 19.41
CA SER A 782 3.72 -12.38 19.83
C SER A 782 3.88 -11.24 20.84
N PRO A 783 3.39 -11.37 22.10
CA PRO A 783 3.65 -10.35 23.11
C PRO A 783 5.15 -10.15 23.22
N PHE A 784 5.66 -8.95 22.89
CA PHE A 784 7.09 -8.69 22.75
C PHE A 784 7.87 -9.11 24.01
N THR A 785 7.21 -9.06 25.18
CA THR A 785 7.73 -9.52 26.47
C THR A 785 8.12 -11.02 26.55
N GLU A 786 7.60 -11.89 25.67
CA GLU A 786 7.95 -13.32 25.59
C GLU A 786 9.01 -13.64 24.51
N VAL A 787 9.41 -12.64 23.71
CA VAL A 787 10.23 -12.80 22.49
C VAL A 787 11.75 -12.84 22.78
N PHE A 788 12.19 -12.53 24.01
CA PHE A 788 13.63 -12.39 24.28
C PHE A 788 14.38 -13.72 24.52
N GLY A 789 15.50 -13.89 23.80
CA GLY A 789 16.48 -14.98 23.95
C GLY A 789 16.47 -16.03 22.82
N ARG A 790 15.60 -15.89 21.82
CA ARG A 790 15.51 -16.79 20.66
C ARG A 790 15.69 -15.96 19.39
N SER A 791 16.70 -16.25 18.59
CA SER A 791 16.99 -15.58 17.31
C SER A 791 15.97 -15.88 16.20
N ASP A 792 14.98 -16.75 16.47
CA ASP A 792 14.12 -17.35 15.45
C ASP A 792 12.64 -16.97 15.66
N VAL A 793 12.34 -15.75 16.12
CA VAL A 793 10.96 -15.29 16.38
C VAL A 793 10.41 -14.52 15.19
N LEU A 794 9.26 -14.99 14.70
CA LEU A 794 8.48 -14.40 13.62
C LEU A 794 7.52 -13.36 14.18
N ASP A 795 7.49 -12.18 13.57
CA ASP A 795 6.70 -11.02 13.99
C ASP A 795 5.96 -10.38 12.81
N THR A 796 5.02 -9.48 13.10
CA THR A 796 4.17 -8.80 12.11
C THR A 796 4.34 -7.29 12.15
N VAL A 797 5.14 -6.74 11.24
CA VAL A 797 5.29 -5.29 11.11
C VAL A 797 4.30 -4.74 10.09
N ARG A 798 3.41 -3.86 10.54
CA ARG A 798 2.44 -3.16 9.70
C ARG A 798 3.11 -2.00 8.97
N PHE A 799 2.77 -1.83 7.69
CA PHE A 799 3.29 -0.70 6.93
C PHE A 799 2.81 0.65 7.47
N PRO A 800 3.65 1.71 7.44
CA PRO A 800 3.31 3.05 7.89
C PRO A 800 1.97 3.60 7.37
N ARG A 801 1.67 3.36 6.08
CA ARG A 801 0.39 3.74 5.46
C ARG A 801 -0.82 3.12 6.18
N THR A 802 -0.69 1.87 6.59
CA THR A 802 -1.75 1.09 7.23
C THR A 802 -1.87 1.47 8.70
N THR A 803 -0.75 1.71 9.39
CA THR A 803 -0.73 2.26 10.76
C THR A 803 -1.45 3.62 10.82
N LEU A 804 -1.22 4.50 9.84
CA LEU A 804 -1.99 5.75 9.72
C LEU A 804 -3.48 5.51 9.45
N ARG A 805 -3.83 4.53 8.62
CA ARG A 805 -5.23 4.22 8.30
C ARG A 805 -6.01 3.70 9.51
N VAL A 806 -5.44 2.73 10.22
CA VAL A 806 -6.08 2.03 11.36
C VAL A 806 -5.96 2.85 12.65
N ARG A 807 -5.01 3.78 12.71
CA ARG A 807 -4.73 4.59 13.92
C ARG A 807 -4.40 3.73 15.15
N SER A 808 -3.74 2.60 14.93
CA SER A 808 -3.21 1.75 15.99
C SER A 808 -1.96 1.01 15.53
N GLY A 809 -1.17 0.54 16.48
CA GLY A 809 0.04 -0.25 16.26
C GLY A 809 0.78 -0.52 17.57
N ASP A 810 1.78 -1.38 17.51
CA ASP A 810 2.72 -1.69 18.57
C ASP A 810 4.03 -0.89 18.42
N CYS A 811 5.12 -1.36 19.02
CA CYS A 811 6.40 -0.66 19.05
C CYS A 811 7.05 -0.58 17.66
N ASP A 812 7.07 -1.67 16.90
CA ASP A 812 7.67 -1.77 15.57
C ASP A 812 6.82 -1.08 14.49
N ASP A 813 5.49 -1.14 14.60
CA ASP A 813 4.57 -0.35 13.78
C ASP A 813 4.82 1.16 13.95
N THR A 814 4.88 1.63 15.20
CA THR A 814 5.02 3.06 15.52
C THR A 814 6.44 3.57 15.25
N ALA A 815 7.47 2.74 15.48
CA ALA A 815 8.85 3.03 15.12
C ALA A 815 9.01 3.17 13.59
N SER A 816 8.47 2.21 12.84
CA SER A 816 8.48 2.24 11.37
C SER A 816 7.73 3.45 10.82
N LEU A 817 6.57 3.78 11.40
CA LEU A 817 5.78 4.95 11.03
C LEU A 817 6.55 6.26 11.25
N LEU A 818 7.03 6.51 12.47
CA LEU A 818 7.68 7.79 12.79
C LEU A 818 9.00 7.95 12.02
N ALA A 819 9.79 6.88 11.86
CA ALA A 819 10.99 6.92 11.04
C ALA A 819 10.67 7.26 9.58
N SER A 820 9.60 6.67 9.02
CA SER A 820 9.17 6.95 7.64
C SER A 820 8.75 8.40 7.45
N LEU A 821 8.02 8.97 8.42
CA LEU A 821 7.60 10.37 8.39
C LEU A 821 8.78 11.34 8.47
N TYR A 822 9.78 11.05 9.30
CA TYR A 822 11.01 11.84 9.42
C TYR A 822 11.86 11.77 8.14
N GLU A 823 12.12 10.58 7.63
CA GLU A 823 12.88 10.38 6.40
C GLU A 823 12.19 11.00 5.17
N ALA A 824 10.85 10.99 5.11
CA ALA A 824 10.08 11.62 4.04
C ALA A 824 10.31 13.14 3.92
N VAL A 825 10.69 13.81 5.01
CA VAL A 825 11.01 15.25 5.04
C VAL A 825 12.52 15.51 5.19
N GLY A 826 13.35 14.47 4.99
CA GLY A 826 14.81 14.56 5.02
C GLY A 826 15.40 14.70 6.42
N ILE A 827 14.75 14.19 7.46
CA ILE A 827 15.33 14.02 8.80
C ILE A 827 15.88 12.59 8.88
N ARG A 828 17.21 12.45 9.02
CA ARG A 828 17.87 11.13 9.09
C ARG A 828 17.51 10.40 10.38
N THR A 829 17.34 9.09 10.30
CA THR A 829 16.87 8.24 11.41
C THR A 829 17.77 7.03 11.64
N ALA A 830 17.68 6.49 12.86
CA ALA A 830 18.33 5.27 13.28
C ALA A 830 17.30 4.40 14.02
N ILE A 831 17.31 3.10 13.72
CA ILE A 831 16.54 2.12 14.50
C ILE A 831 17.28 1.90 15.81
N MET A 832 16.54 1.90 16.91
CA MET A 832 17.07 1.61 18.23
C MET A 832 16.32 0.44 18.84
N THR A 833 17.06 -0.56 19.30
CA THR A 833 16.48 -1.72 20.01
C THR A 833 17.03 -1.77 21.43
N SER A 834 16.18 -2.23 22.34
CA SER A 834 16.53 -2.63 23.69
C SER A 834 15.90 -3.99 23.95
N PRO A 835 16.34 -4.75 24.98
CA PRO A 835 15.67 -5.98 25.33
C PRO A 835 14.18 -5.74 25.59
N GLY A 836 13.31 -6.31 24.76
CA GLY A 836 11.88 -6.17 24.96
C GLY A 836 11.23 -4.95 24.28
N HIS A 837 11.95 -4.14 23.49
CA HIS A 837 11.36 -2.92 22.91
C HIS A 837 12.14 -2.34 21.72
N VAL A 838 11.43 -1.79 20.73
CA VAL A 838 12.01 -1.02 19.60
C VAL A 838 11.49 0.42 19.60
N PHE A 839 12.38 1.36 19.26
CA PHE A 839 12.11 2.78 19.16
C PHE A 839 13.08 3.40 18.14
N ILE A 840 13.16 4.73 18.04
CA ILE A 840 14.01 5.38 17.03
C ILE A 840 14.89 6.47 17.64
N ALA A 841 15.90 6.88 16.89
CA ALA A 841 16.55 8.18 17.05
C ALA A 841 16.55 8.94 15.73
N PHE A 842 16.63 10.27 15.81
CA PHE A 842 16.78 11.12 14.63
C PHE A 842 17.97 12.07 14.78
N ASP A 843 18.57 12.41 13.64
CA ASP A 843 19.68 13.34 13.56
C ASP A 843 19.19 14.78 13.66
N THR A 844 19.78 15.51 14.60
CA THR A 844 19.47 16.94 14.80
C THR A 844 20.27 17.84 13.87
N GLU A 845 21.28 17.31 13.17
CA GLU A 845 22.33 18.04 12.42
C GLU A 845 23.17 18.99 13.30
N GLU A 846 22.95 19.01 14.62
CA GLU A 846 23.75 19.80 15.55
C GLU A 846 25.13 19.15 15.72
N PRO A 847 26.22 19.94 15.70
CA PRO A 847 27.55 19.43 16.01
C PRO A 847 27.60 18.76 17.39
N ALA A 848 28.34 17.65 17.51
CA ALA A 848 28.48 16.92 18.78
C ALA A 848 28.96 17.79 19.96
N ALA A 849 29.66 18.90 19.69
CA ALA A 849 30.10 19.87 20.68
C ALA A 849 28.94 20.58 21.40
N ASN A 850 27.73 20.58 20.84
CA ASN A 850 26.54 21.21 21.41
C ASN A 850 25.77 20.30 22.38
N GLU A 851 26.27 19.09 22.68
CA GLU A 851 25.59 18.13 23.56
C GLU A 851 25.17 18.75 24.88
N TRP A 852 26.02 19.59 25.47
CA TRP A 852 25.79 20.23 26.76
C TRP A 852 24.52 21.09 26.80
N ILE A 853 23.97 21.50 25.65
CA ILE A 853 22.70 22.23 25.56
C ILE A 853 21.54 21.27 25.74
N TYR A 854 21.57 20.12 25.03
CA TYR A 854 20.44 19.19 24.90
C TYR A 854 20.40 18.14 26.01
N ALA A 855 21.56 17.69 26.48
CA ALA A 855 21.68 16.60 27.45
C ALA A 855 21.51 17.11 28.89
N ASN A 856 20.73 16.36 29.68
CA ASN A 856 20.59 16.54 31.12
C ASN A 856 20.21 15.21 31.81
N GLU A 857 19.88 15.26 33.11
CA GLU A 857 19.53 14.06 33.89
C GLU A 857 18.33 13.27 33.34
N ARG A 858 17.40 13.95 32.65
CA ARG A 858 16.20 13.36 32.07
C ARG A 858 16.35 13.07 30.58
N ARG A 859 17.10 13.90 29.84
CA ARG A 859 17.26 13.83 28.38
C ARG A 859 18.67 13.40 27.97
N SER A 860 18.76 12.31 27.24
CA SER A 860 19.98 11.77 26.65
C SER A 860 20.06 12.18 25.17
N VAL A 861 21.28 12.34 24.66
CA VAL A 861 21.56 12.46 23.22
C VAL A 861 22.69 11.51 22.85
N ILE A 862 22.75 11.10 21.59
CA ILE A 862 23.72 10.13 21.08
C ILE A 862 24.66 10.85 20.11
N ARG A 863 25.97 10.65 20.25
CA ARG A 863 26.96 11.19 19.32
C ARG A 863 27.23 10.18 18.22
N HIS A 864 26.93 10.52 16.97
CA HIS A 864 27.20 9.66 15.83
C HIS A 864 27.45 10.52 14.57
N GLY A 865 28.45 10.14 13.75
CA GLY A 865 28.76 10.87 12.51
C GLY A 865 29.14 12.34 12.69
N GLY A 866 29.61 12.75 13.88
CA GLY A 866 29.94 14.15 14.20
C GLY A 866 28.74 15.02 14.61
N THR A 867 27.52 14.49 14.56
CA THR A 867 26.30 15.20 14.97
C THR A 867 25.66 14.59 16.23
N LEU A 868 24.64 15.26 16.75
CA LEU A 868 23.81 14.80 17.86
C LEU A 868 22.52 14.16 17.35
N TRP A 869 22.17 13.04 17.98
CA TRP A 869 20.96 12.28 17.70
C TRP A 869 20.08 12.25 18.94
N ILE A 870 18.78 12.48 18.75
CA ILE A 870 17.79 12.46 19.84
C ILE A 870 17.00 11.16 19.75
N PRO A 871 17.00 10.31 20.81
CA PRO A 871 16.14 9.13 20.87
C PRO A 871 14.69 9.55 21.18
N VAL A 872 13.71 8.87 20.59
CA VAL A 872 12.28 9.17 20.70
C VAL A 872 11.50 7.87 20.92
N GLU A 873 10.69 7.85 21.99
CA GLU A 873 9.81 6.73 22.30
C GLU A 873 8.52 6.85 21.49
N THR A 874 8.30 5.93 20.55
CA THR A 874 7.22 6.04 19.56
C THR A 874 5.86 5.61 20.09
N THR A 875 5.81 4.89 21.22
CA THR A 875 4.57 4.35 21.78
C THR A 875 3.78 5.32 22.67
N ILE A 876 4.35 6.49 23.02
CA ILE A 876 3.72 7.46 23.94
C ILE A 876 3.53 8.87 23.33
N LEU A 877 3.44 8.96 22.00
CA LEU A 877 3.38 10.25 21.28
C LEU A 877 2.15 11.09 21.67
N GLU A 878 1.09 10.51 22.20
CA GLU A 878 -0.08 11.23 22.72
C GLU A 878 0.27 12.16 23.90
N ARG A 879 1.40 11.91 24.57
CA ARG A 879 1.95 12.77 25.65
C ARG A 879 2.80 13.92 25.12
N GLY A 880 3.11 13.93 23.82
CA GLY A 880 3.90 14.95 23.14
C GLY A 880 5.39 14.62 23.06
N PHE A 881 6.07 15.26 22.11
CA PHE A 881 7.49 15.04 21.81
C PHE A 881 8.42 15.11 23.04
N PRO A 882 8.29 16.08 23.96
CA PRO A 882 9.23 16.18 25.09
C PRO A 882 9.15 14.98 26.04
N ALA A 883 7.95 14.42 26.23
CA ALA A 883 7.75 13.23 27.04
C ALA A 883 8.31 11.99 26.35
N ALA A 884 8.11 11.86 25.03
CA ALA A 884 8.68 10.77 24.23
C ALA A 884 10.21 10.75 24.26
N TRP A 885 10.85 11.92 24.22
CA TRP A 885 12.31 12.02 24.36
C TRP A 885 12.78 11.65 25.77
N GLU A 886 12.10 12.11 26.84
CA GLU A 886 12.46 11.75 28.21
C GLU A 886 12.35 10.23 28.46
N GLU A 887 11.32 9.57 27.92
CA GLU A 887 11.14 8.13 28.07
C GLU A 887 12.17 7.31 27.31
N ALA A 888 12.45 7.64 26.04
CA ALA A 888 13.54 6.96 25.31
C ALA A 888 14.90 7.22 25.96
N SER A 889 15.10 8.40 26.55
CA SER A 889 16.30 8.70 27.33
C SER A 889 16.43 7.82 28.59
N ARG A 890 15.30 7.48 29.22
CA ARG A 890 15.25 6.51 30.34
C ARG A 890 15.67 5.12 29.86
N LEU A 891 15.18 4.66 28.70
CA LEU A 891 15.56 3.37 28.09
C LEU A 891 17.06 3.32 27.77
N VAL A 892 17.59 4.36 27.13
CA VAL A 892 19.01 4.48 26.80
C VAL A 892 19.89 4.45 28.06
N ARG A 893 19.46 5.04 29.17
CA ARG A 893 20.21 4.97 30.44
C ARG A 893 20.07 3.63 31.16
N ALA A 894 18.88 3.01 31.08
CA ALA A 894 18.59 1.75 31.76
C ALA A 894 19.27 0.55 31.10
N HIS A 895 19.41 0.57 29.77
CA HIS A 895 20.01 -0.52 29.00
C HIS A 895 21.34 -0.12 28.34
N GLY A 896 21.77 1.14 28.44
CA GLY A 896 23.08 1.59 27.99
C GLY A 896 24.13 1.63 29.10
N GLY A 897 25.41 1.69 28.69
CA GLY A 897 26.54 1.92 29.59
C GLY A 897 26.87 0.75 30.54
N ALA A 898 27.54 1.06 31.66
CA ALA A 898 28.06 0.06 32.60
C ALA A 898 26.96 -0.77 33.31
N TYR A 899 25.74 -0.25 33.42
CA TYR A 899 24.60 -0.97 34.02
C TYR A 899 24.05 -2.03 33.06
N GLY A 900 23.92 -1.71 31.76
CA GLY A 900 23.58 -2.67 30.70
C GLY A 900 24.60 -3.80 30.54
N ALA A 901 25.90 -3.46 30.61
CA ALA A 901 27.02 -4.42 30.53
C ALA A 901 27.04 -5.47 31.67
N VAL A 902 26.40 -5.20 32.81
CA VAL A 902 26.31 -6.13 33.96
C VAL A 902 25.04 -6.99 33.91
N HIS A 903 23.98 -6.50 33.27
CA HIS A 903 22.66 -7.15 33.23
C HIS A 903 22.28 -7.68 31.83
N GLY A 904 23.23 -7.75 30.89
CA GLY A 904 23.02 -8.31 29.55
C GLY A 904 22.11 -7.46 28.66
N GLY A 905 21.91 -6.18 28.98
CA GLY A 905 21.19 -5.24 28.13
C GLY A 905 22.18 -4.43 27.32
N GLU A 906 22.21 -4.58 26.00
CA GLU A 906 22.88 -3.65 25.09
C GLU A 906 21.81 -2.93 24.27
N ILE A 907 21.97 -1.61 24.12
CA ILE A 907 21.18 -0.80 23.19
C ILE A 907 21.85 -0.90 21.82
N GLU A 908 21.11 -1.34 20.80
CA GLU A 908 21.58 -1.22 19.43
C GLU A 908 21.26 0.18 18.88
N PHE A 909 22.20 0.75 18.14
CA PHE A 909 22.00 1.99 17.38
C PHE A 909 22.35 1.70 15.93
N LEU A 910 21.33 1.63 15.08
CA LEU A 910 21.45 1.18 13.70
C LEU A 910 21.02 2.30 12.74
N PRO A 911 21.98 3.10 12.22
CA PRO A 911 21.67 4.17 11.27
C PRO A 911 20.97 3.64 10.02
N LEU A 912 19.81 4.20 9.69
CA LEU A 912 19.02 3.71 8.57
C LEU A 912 19.78 3.81 7.24
N ALA A 913 20.55 4.89 7.05
CA ALA A 913 21.35 5.11 5.85
C ALA A 913 22.34 3.95 5.57
N GLU A 914 22.87 3.30 6.61
CA GLU A 914 23.78 2.16 6.48
C GLU A 914 23.01 0.87 6.18
N LEU A 915 21.89 0.65 6.89
CA LEU A 915 21.03 -0.52 6.71
C LEU A 915 20.42 -0.61 5.31
N ARG A 916 20.15 0.51 4.66
CA ARG A 916 19.53 0.56 3.31
C ARG A 916 20.30 -0.18 2.23
N ALA A 917 21.61 -0.38 2.41
CA ALA A 917 22.42 -1.17 1.47
C ALA A 917 22.11 -2.67 1.55
N LEU A 918 21.74 -3.17 2.74
CA LEU A 918 21.44 -4.58 3.00
C LEU A 918 19.93 -4.86 2.95
N TYR A 919 19.14 -3.92 3.48
CA TYR A 919 17.68 -3.99 3.60
C TYR A 919 17.04 -2.74 2.98
N PRO A 920 16.97 -2.65 1.64
CA PRO A 920 16.28 -1.56 0.96
C PRO A 920 14.79 -1.50 1.34
N ALA A 921 14.18 -0.32 1.20
CA ALA A 921 12.75 -0.16 1.45
C ALA A 921 11.92 -1.06 0.53
N ILE A 922 10.83 -1.62 1.05
CA ILE A 922 9.87 -2.35 0.24
C ILE A 922 9.26 -1.37 -0.79
N PRO A 923 9.26 -1.71 -2.10
CA PRO A 923 8.70 -0.85 -3.14
C PRO A 923 7.18 -1.03 -3.22
N LEU A 924 6.46 -0.47 -2.24
CA LEU A 924 5.00 -0.55 -2.20
C LEU A 924 4.37 0.20 -3.39
N GLY A 925 3.33 -0.38 -3.97
CA GLY A 925 2.51 0.26 -5.00
C GLY A 925 1.68 1.45 -4.47
N PRO A 926 0.88 2.11 -5.33
CA PRO A 926 -0.01 3.18 -4.91
C PRO A 926 -1.03 2.67 -3.87
N ALA A 927 -1.35 3.50 -2.88
CA ALA A 927 -2.31 3.14 -1.85
C ALA A 927 -3.75 3.34 -2.33
N GLY A 928 -4.60 2.34 -2.14
CA GLY A 928 -6.01 2.40 -2.49
C GLY A 928 -6.91 3.09 -1.45
N PHE A 929 -6.36 3.95 -0.62
CA PHE A 929 -7.12 4.74 0.35
C PHE A 929 -6.51 6.14 0.48
N SER A 930 -7.07 6.95 1.38
CA SER A 930 -6.53 8.26 1.73
C SER A 930 -6.51 8.43 3.25
N VAL A 931 -5.54 9.20 3.73
CA VAL A 931 -5.45 9.62 5.12
C VAL A 931 -5.51 11.13 5.16
N VAL A 932 -6.35 11.67 6.03
CA VAL A 932 -6.40 13.11 6.32
C VAL A 932 -5.57 13.37 7.57
N ALA A 933 -4.58 14.26 7.46
CA ALA A 933 -3.78 14.73 8.59
C ALA A 933 -4.68 15.42 9.64
N PRO A 934 -4.26 15.48 10.91
CA PRO A 934 -5.01 16.19 11.95
C PRO A 934 -5.13 17.68 11.65
N ALA A 935 -6.20 18.31 12.15
CA ALA A 935 -6.44 19.74 11.95
C ALA A 935 -5.28 20.60 12.48
N THR A 936 -4.81 21.55 11.67
CA THR A 936 -3.67 22.42 11.95
C THR A 936 -3.75 23.09 13.32
N ALA A 937 -4.93 23.59 13.71
CA ALA A 937 -5.11 24.26 15.00
C ALA A 937 -4.86 23.33 16.20
N ALA A 938 -5.27 22.06 16.11
CA ALA A 938 -5.05 21.08 17.16
C ALA A 938 -3.57 20.70 17.28
N VAL A 939 -2.88 20.56 16.15
CA VAL A 939 -1.43 20.32 16.08
C VAL A 939 -0.67 21.51 16.68
N GLN A 940 -1.02 22.74 16.30
CA GLN A 940 -0.35 23.95 16.80
C GLN A 940 -0.52 24.09 18.31
N LEU A 941 -1.72 23.84 18.83
CA LEU A 941 -1.97 23.87 20.28
C LEU A 941 -1.12 22.84 21.04
N ARG A 942 -0.87 21.66 20.46
CA ARG A 942 0.04 20.66 21.05
C ARG A 942 1.50 21.13 20.95
N ALA A 943 1.91 21.59 19.78
CA ALA A 943 3.26 22.05 19.50
C ALA A 943 3.68 23.21 20.42
N ASP A 944 2.76 24.14 20.72
CA ASP A 944 3.02 25.23 21.67
C ASP A 944 3.28 24.73 23.10
N ARG A 945 2.52 23.73 23.56
CA ARG A 945 2.78 23.10 24.88
C ARG A 945 4.12 22.36 24.89
N SER A 946 4.41 21.61 23.83
CA SER A 946 5.70 20.91 23.71
C SER A 946 6.86 21.90 23.69
N ARG A 947 6.71 23.03 22.99
CA ARG A 947 7.68 24.13 22.97
C ARG A 947 7.89 24.72 24.36
N GLU A 948 6.84 24.99 25.11
CA GLU A 948 6.94 25.49 26.49
C GLU A 948 7.71 24.51 27.40
N GLN A 949 7.40 23.22 27.31
CA GLN A 949 8.08 22.17 28.07
C GLN A 949 9.57 22.06 27.71
N LEU A 950 9.90 22.19 26.42
CA LEU A 950 11.29 22.18 25.96
C LEU A 950 12.05 23.43 26.42
N VAL A 951 11.44 24.61 26.37
CA VAL A 951 12.06 25.84 26.89
C VAL A 951 12.35 25.70 28.38
N ALA A 952 11.40 25.19 29.16
CA ALA A 952 11.61 24.94 30.58
C ALA A 952 12.69 23.86 30.83
N GLY A 953 12.60 22.74 30.12
CA GLY A 953 13.44 21.57 30.34
C GLY A 953 14.86 21.67 29.78
N ILE A 954 15.12 22.58 28.84
CA ILE A 954 16.41 22.76 28.18
C ILE A 954 16.98 24.13 28.51
N TYR A 955 16.29 25.21 28.13
CA TYR A 955 16.83 26.55 28.30
C TYR A 955 16.87 26.98 29.78
N GLN A 956 15.73 26.96 30.47
CA GLN A 956 15.67 27.42 31.86
C GLN A 956 16.53 26.54 32.78
N TRP A 957 16.46 25.21 32.61
CA TRP A 957 17.30 24.29 33.37
C TRP A 957 18.81 24.56 33.19
N GLN A 958 19.27 24.79 31.95
CA GLN A 958 20.69 25.09 31.70
C GLN A 958 21.10 26.47 32.22
N VAL A 959 20.21 27.48 32.15
CA VAL A 959 20.45 28.80 32.74
C VAL A 959 20.66 28.67 34.24
N GLU A 960 19.71 28.04 34.95
CA GLU A 960 19.80 27.85 36.41
C GLU A 960 21.08 27.08 36.81
N ARG A 961 21.40 26.02 36.07
CA ARG A 961 22.61 25.22 36.31
C ARG A 961 23.88 26.04 36.12
N LEU A 962 24.00 26.78 35.02
CA LEU A 962 25.19 27.57 34.70
C LEU A 962 25.35 28.78 35.61
N GLU A 963 24.24 29.42 36.02
CA GLU A 963 24.25 30.49 37.00
C GLU A 963 24.69 29.98 38.38
N ALA A 964 24.18 28.83 38.82
CA ALA A 964 24.60 28.20 40.07
C ALA A 964 26.09 27.78 40.04
N GLU A 965 26.55 27.21 38.92
CA GLU A 965 27.96 26.84 38.69
C GLU A 965 28.86 28.09 38.77
N ALA A 966 28.48 29.18 38.10
CA ALA A 966 29.23 30.43 38.13
C ALA A 966 29.21 31.10 39.52
N ALA A 967 28.07 31.10 40.21
CA ALA A 967 27.88 31.72 41.52
C ALA A 967 28.70 31.04 42.63
N ALA A 968 29.00 29.75 42.49
CA ALA A 968 29.83 28.99 43.44
C ALA A 968 31.34 29.30 43.34
N LEU A 969 31.77 30.09 42.34
CA LEU A 969 33.16 30.31 41.98
C LEU A 969 33.56 31.80 42.12
N ALA A 970 34.86 32.06 42.34
CA ALA A 970 35.40 33.41 42.44
C ALA A 970 35.33 34.17 41.09
N THR A 971 35.30 35.50 41.12
CA THR A 971 35.05 36.36 39.95
C THR A 971 36.03 36.13 38.79
N GLU A 972 37.31 35.92 39.08
CA GLU A 972 38.37 35.70 38.06
C GLU A 972 38.65 34.21 37.80
N ASP A 973 37.89 33.30 38.42
CA ASP A 973 38.09 31.85 38.27
C ASP A 973 37.85 31.44 36.80
N PRO A 974 38.81 30.76 36.14
CA PRO A 974 38.64 30.28 34.77
C PRO A 974 37.39 29.40 34.57
N ALA A 975 36.99 28.63 35.57
CA ALA A 975 35.79 27.81 35.51
C ALA A 975 34.50 28.67 35.55
N ARG A 976 34.50 29.77 36.32
CA ARG A 976 33.40 30.75 36.32
C ARG A 976 33.25 31.40 34.95
N LEU A 977 34.37 31.87 34.38
CA LEU A 977 34.37 32.52 33.07
C LEU A 977 33.92 31.56 31.96
N SER A 978 34.27 30.28 32.06
CA SER A 978 33.78 29.23 31.16
C SER A 978 32.27 29.00 31.28
N ALA A 979 31.74 28.91 32.51
CA ALA A 979 30.31 28.77 32.77
C ALA A 979 29.51 29.97 32.25
N LEU A 980 29.97 31.20 32.53
CA LEU A 980 29.39 32.43 31.99
C LEU A 980 29.48 32.47 30.45
N ASN A 981 30.57 32.00 29.85
CA ASN A 981 30.68 31.98 28.39
C ASN A 981 29.65 31.04 27.76
N ARG A 982 29.42 29.86 28.36
CA ARG A 982 28.33 28.95 27.95
C ARG A 982 26.96 29.58 28.16
N LEU A 983 26.73 30.28 29.27
CA LEU A 983 25.48 30.98 29.55
C LEU A 983 25.19 32.06 28.50
N GLY A 984 26.19 32.87 28.15
CA GLY A 984 26.08 33.87 27.09
C GLY A 984 25.77 33.24 25.72
N ILE A 985 26.42 32.12 25.38
CA ILE A 985 26.12 31.36 24.15
C ILE A 985 24.69 30.85 24.16
N LEU A 986 24.22 30.31 25.28
CA LEU A 986 22.86 29.79 25.45
C LEU A 986 21.82 30.90 25.25
N HIS A 987 22.01 32.08 25.87
CA HIS A 987 21.15 33.24 25.66
C HIS A 987 21.15 33.70 24.20
N ALA A 988 22.31 33.70 23.54
CA ALA A 988 22.43 34.09 22.13
C ALA A 988 21.65 33.13 21.22
N ARG A 989 21.78 31.80 21.45
CA ARG A 989 21.00 30.79 20.73
C ARG A 989 19.50 30.93 20.98
N ALA A 990 19.10 31.22 22.22
CA ALA A 990 17.71 31.49 22.57
C ALA A 990 17.18 32.86 22.07
N GLY A 991 17.90 33.55 21.18
CA GLY A 991 17.53 34.86 20.62
C GLY A 991 17.60 36.03 21.61
N SER A 992 17.98 35.78 22.86
CA SER A 992 18.08 36.79 23.93
C SER A 992 19.41 37.54 23.86
N THR A 993 19.63 38.27 22.77
CA THR A 993 20.89 38.98 22.48
C THR A 993 21.28 39.99 23.56
N THR A 994 20.31 40.64 24.21
CA THR A 994 20.55 41.56 25.34
C THR A 994 21.16 40.85 26.55
N LEU A 995 20.59 39.70 26.95
CA LEU A 995 21.09 38.90 28.06
C LEU A 995 22.47 38.34 27.73
N ALA A 996 22.64 37.80 26.51
CA ALA A 996 23.91 37.28 26.04
C ALA A 996 25.01 38.35 26.08
N ARG A 997 24.73 39.55 25.56
CA ARG A 997 25.64 40.69 25.59
C ARG A 997 26.03 41.07 27.02
N GLY A 998 25.07 41.11 27.94
CA GLY A 998 25.32 41.38 29.36
C GLY A 998 26.29 40.40 29.99
N VAL A 999 26.09 39.09 29.75
CA VAL A 999 26.96 38.03 30.27
C VAL A 999 28.38 38.12 29.69
N PHE A 1000 28.52 38.35 28.38
CA PHE A 1000 29.86 38.50 27.80
C PHE A 1000 30.57 39.79 28.25
N GLN A 1001 29.83 40.86 28.54
CA GLN A 1001 30.39 42.09 29.13
C GLN A 1001 30.86 41.84 30.57
N GLU A 1002 30.14 41.03 31.36
CA GLU A 1002 30.60 40.59 32.68
C GLU A 1002 31.94 39.84 32.58
N ILE A 1003 32.08 38.93 31.62
CA ILE A 1003 33.33 38.22 31.37
C ILE A 1003 34.46 39.20 31.03
N LEU A 1004 34.22 40.20 30.18
CA LEU A 1004 35.23 41.19 29.83
C LEU A 1004 35.58 42.16 30.96
N ALA A 1005 34.66 42.40 31.90
CA ALA A 1005 34.96 43.19 33.09
C ALA A 1005 35.95 42.47 34.02
N ALA A 1006 35.82 41.14 34.15
CA ALA A 1006 36.74 40.31 34.93
C ALA A 1006 38.02 39.92 34.17
N ALA A 1007 37.91 39.69 32.86
CA ALA A 1007 39.01 39.28 31.98
C ALA A 1007 38.98 40.08 30.66
N PRO A 1008 39.54 41.30 30.62
CA PRO A 1008 39.47 42.20 29.46
C PRO A 1008 40.03 41.63 28.14
N THR A 1009 40.92 40.64 28.21
CA THR A 1009 41.53 39.99 27.05
C THR A 1009 40.92 38.62 26.73
N SER A 1010 39.71 38.33 27.24
CA SER A 1010 39.02 37.06 27.00
C SER A 1010 38.60 36.95 25.53
N VAL A 1011 39.40 36.22 24.75
CA VAL A 1011 39.16 35.97 23.33
C VAL A 1011 37.78 35.32 23.06
N PRO A 1012 37.32 34.30 23.82
CA PRO A 1012 35.98 33.73 23.61
C PRO A 1012 34.84 34.75 23.76
N ALA A 1013 34.90 35.62 24.78
CA ALA A 1013 33.88 36.64 25.00
C ALA A 1013 33.90 37.73 23.90
N LEU A 1014 35.09 38.13 23.43
CA LEU A 1014 35.22 39.05 22.30
C LEU A 1014 34.65 38.46 21.00
N ILE A 1015 34.92 37.18 20.73
CA ILE A 1015 34.38 36.48 19.54
C ILE A 1015 32.85 36.44 19.61
N ASN A 1016 32.30 36.03 20.75
CA ASN A 1016 30.86 35.91 20.90
C ASN A 1016 30.14 37.27 20.87
N LEU A 1017 30.72 38.33 21.44
CA LEU A 1017 30.19 39.69 21.30
C LEU A 1017 30.26 40.19 19.86
N ALA A 1018 31.34 39.91 19.14
CA ALA A 1018 31.45 40.30 17.74
C ALA A 1018 30.43 39.56 16.86
N ASN A 1019 30.12 38.29 17.16
CA ASN A 1019 29.03 37.56 16.52
C ASN A 1019 27.64 38.14 16.87
N ILE A 1020 27.42 38.59 18.11
CA ILE A 1020 26.18 39.32 18.46
C ILE A 1020 26.09 40.64 17.69
N ASP A 1021 27.20 41.38 17.59
CA ASP A 1021 27.26 42.63 16.83
C ASP A 1021 26.91 42.37 15.34
N LEU A 1022 27.41 41.28 14.74
CA LEU A 1022 27.00 40.83 13.40
C LEU A 1022 25.49 40.53 13.31
N LEU A 1023 24.94 39.77 14.27
CA LEU A 1023 23.52 39.39 14.28
C LEU A 1023 22.59 40.60 14.47
N GLN A 1024 23.04 41.65 15.15
CA GLN A 1024 22.30 42.89 15.36
C GLN A 1024 22.51 43.93 14.27
N GLY A 1025 23.31 43.63 13.23
CA GLY A 1025 23.61 44.55 12.13
C GLY A 1025 24.67 45.61 12.45
N ASP A 1026 25.34 45.56 13.60
CA ASP A 1026 26.43 46.47 13.95
C ASP A 1026 27.77 45.93 13.43
N TYR A 1027 27.92 45.98 12.10
CA TYR A 1027 29.09 45.45 11.41
C TYR A 1027 30.38 46.21 11.75
N LEU A 1028 30.28 47.49 12.13
CA LEU A 1028 31.43 48.30 12.55
C LEU A 1028 31.95 47.87 13.92
N ALA A 1029 31.07 47.62 14.89
CA ALA A 1029 31.47 47.07 16.18
C ALA A 1029 32.04 45.65 16.03
N ALA A 1030 31.39 44.80 15.23
CA ALA A 1030 31.88 43.45 14.94
C ALA A 1030 33.32 43.46 14.37
N ARG A 1031 33.58 44.32 13.37
CA ARG A 1031 34.91 44.50 12.78
C ARG A 1031 35.93 45.05 13.77
N THR A 1032 35.52 45.98 14.65
CA THR A 1032 36.40 46.53 15.68
C THR A 1032 36.85 45.45 16.65
N ARG A 1033 35.93 44.63 17.16
CA ARG A 1033 36.24 43.50 18.03
C ARG A 1033 37.05 42.41 17.34
N ALA A 1034 36.75 42.12 16.07
CA ALA A 1034 37.54 41.17 15.29
C ALA A 1034 39.01 41.60 15.15
N ARG A 1035 39.27 42.90 14.92
CA ARG A 1035 40.64 43.45 14.93
C ARG A 1035 41.31 43.33 16.30
N GLU A 1036 40.58 43.53 17.40
CA GLU A 1036 41.10 43.32 18.75
C GLU A 1036 41.52 41.85 18.96
N ILE A 1037 40.71 40.90 18.48
CA ILE A 1037 41.04 39.47 18.55
C ILE A 1037 42.27 39.16 17.68
N LEU A 1038 42.35 39.68 16.46
CA LEU A 1038 43.49 39.45 15.55
C LEU A 1038 44.80 40.04 16.09
N ARG A 1039 44.76 41.13 16.85
CA ARG A 1039 45.95 41.66 17.54
C ARG A 1039 46.47 40.68 18.61
N ALA A 1040 45.56 40.01 19.32
CA ALA A 1040 45.93 39.03 20.35
C ALA A 1040 46.25 37.65 19.76
N ARG A 1041 45.58 37.28 18.65
CA ARG A 1041 45.73 36.00 17.93
C ARG A 1041 45.69 36.25 16.42
N PRO A 1042 46.83 36.55 15.79
CA PRO A 1042 46.91 36.90 14.36
C PRO A 1042 46.35 35.82 13.41
N PHE A 1043 46.35 34.56 13.82
CA PHE A 1043 45.88 33.42 13.02
C PHE A 1043 44.51 32.89 13.49
N SER A 1044 43.66 33.76 14.06
CA SER A 1044 42.32 33.37 14.51
C SER A 1044 41.35 33.26 13.34
N VAL A 1045 41.04 32.03 12.92
CA VAL A 1045 40.01 31.72 11.91
C VAL A 1045 38.69 32.39 12.26
N ALA A 1046 38.21 32.28 13.51
CA ALA A 1046 36.95 32.92 13.92
C ALA A 1046 36.93 34.44 13.69
N ALA A 1047 38.01 35.16 14.02
CA ALA A 1047 38.09 36.61 13.85
C ALA A 1047 38.24 37.03 12.38
N LEU A 1048 38.96 36.24 11.56
CA LEU A 1048 39.00 36.43 10.12
C LEU A 1048 37.61 36.22 9.50
N THR A 1049 36.88 35.16 9.89
CA THR A 1049 35.50 34.91 9.42
C THR A 1049 34.56 36.05 9.76
N ILE A 1050 34.63 36.56 11.01
CA ILE A 1050 33.81 37.71 11.44
C ILE A 1050 34.17 38.95 10.63
N SER A 1051 35.46 39.21 10.39
CA SER A 1051 35.91 40.37 9.61
C SER A 1051 35.46 40.29 8.15
N ILE A 1052 35.53 39.10 7.53
CA ILE A 1052 35.06 38.87 6.16
C ILE A 1052 33.55 39.09 6.07
N ARG A 1053 32.77 38.52 7.00
CA ARG A 1053 31.31 38.70 7.04
C ARG A 1053 30.92 40.16 7.25
N ALA A 1054 31.58 40.87 8.16
CA ALA A 1054 31.36 42.29 8.37
C ALA A 1054 31.70 43.12 7.13
N ALA A 1055 32.83 42.83 6.45
CA ALA A 1055 33.23 43.52 5.23
C ALA A 1055 32.25 43.28 4.07
N LEU A 1056 31.74 42.04 3.92
CA LEU A 1056 30.70 41.72 2.94
C LEU A 1056 29.40 42.51 3.18
N GLN A 1057 28.94 42.60 4.42
CA GLN A 1057 27.72 43.35 4.78
C GLN A 1057 27.91 44.88 4.70
N LEU A 1058 29.15 45.36 4.80
CA LEU A 1058 29.52 46.76 4.57
C LEU A 1058 29.82 47.05 3.08
N GLU A 1059 29.62 46.08 2.18
CA GLU A 1059 29.91 46.17 0.75
C GLU A 1059 31.39 46.45 0.41
N GLU A 1060 32.32 46.12 1.33
CA GLU A 1060 33.77 46.31 1.19
C GLU A 1060 34.44 45.08 0.54
N LEU A 1061 34.09 44.77 -0.69
CA LEU A 1061 34.51 43.53 -1.40
C LEU A 1061 36.04 43.34 -1.46
N VAL A 1062 36.81 44.41 -1.70
CA VAL A 1062 38.28 44.34 -1.79
C VAL A 1062 38.91 43.90 -0.46
N GLU A 1063 38.37 44.39 0.65
CA GLU A 1063 38.86 44.02 1.98
C GLU A 1063 38.43 42.58 2.34
N ALA A 1064 37.20 42.19 1.98
CA ALA A 1064 36.74 40.82 2.16
C ALA A 1064 37.60 39.81 1.38
N GLN A 1065 38.01 40.13 0.14
CA GLN A 1065 38.93 39.32 -0.66
C GLN A 1065 40.33 39.23 -0.03
N ARG A 1066 40.88 40.36 0.44
CA ARG A 1066 42.18 40.41 1.11
C ARG A 1066 42.17 39.51 2.36
N LEU A 1067 41.12 39.61 3.18
CA LEU A 1067 40.96 38.81 4.39
C LEU A 1067 40.70 37.33 4.08
N LEU A 1068 40.03 37.01 2.97
CA LEU A 1068 39.84 35.63 2.50
C LEU A 1068 41.15 34.99 2.05
N GLU A 1069 42.04 35.74 1.39
CA GLU A 1069 43.37 35.27 1.04
C GLU A 1069 44.24 35.06 2.29
N GLU A 1070 44.13 35.97 3.26
CA GLU A 1070 44.75 35.80 4.57
C GLU A 1070 44.24 34.53 5.29
N MET A 1071 42.91 34.30 5.28
CA MET A 1071 42.31 33.06 5.79
C MET A 1071 42.86 31.84 5.08
N ARG A 1072 43.02 31.87 3.75
CA ARG A 1072 43.51 30.72 2.96
C ARG A 1072 44.92 30.29 3.39
N THR A 1073 45.74 31.21 3.90
CA THR A 1073 47.06 30.89 4.46
C THR A 1073 47.00 30.25 5.85
N VAL A 1074 45.90 30.45 6.59
CA VAL A 1074 45.70 29.95 7.95
C VAL A 1074 44.90 28.64 7.96
N ASP A 1075 43.82 28.60 7.19
CA ASP A 1075 42.87 27.50 7.05
C ASP A 1075 42.25 27.53 5.63
N SER A 1076 42.78 26.69 4.76
CA SER A 1076 42.34 26.60 3.36
C SER A 1076 40.90 26.06 3.23
N GLU A 1077 40.44 25.24 4.17
CA GLU A 1077 39.11 24.65 4.13
C GLU A 1077 38.05 25.68 4.54
N ALA A 1078 38.29 26.42 5.62
CA ALA A 1078 37.42 27.53 6.03
C ALA A 1078 37.33 28.63 4.96
N ALA A 1079 38.45 28.95 4.29
CA ALA A 1079 38.45 29.87 3.17
C ALA A 1079 37.64 29.34 1.97
N ALA A 1080 37.75 28.05 1.66
CA ALA A 1080 36.96 27.43 0.60
C ALA A 1080 35.46 27.50 0.90
N GLN A 1081 35.05 27.20 2.14
CA GLN A 1081 33.65 27.26 2.57
C GLN A 1081 33.04 28.66 2.41
N ILE A 1082 33.75 29.72 2.84
CA ILE A 1082 33.29 31.11 2.71
C ILE A 1082 33.22 31.55 1.24
N SER A 1083 34.18 31.14 0.42
CA SER A 1083 34.20 31.47 -1.01
C SER A 1083 33.08 30.77 -1.79
N GLY A 1084 32.71 29.55 -1.38
CA GLY A 1084 31.60 28.80 -1.96
C GLY A 1084 30.22 29.42 -1.69
N THR A 1085 30.04 30.06 -0.52
CA THR A 1085 28.78 30.73 -0.18
C THR A 1085 28.67 32.16 -0.72
N HIS A 1086 29.78 32.76 -1.18
CA HIS A 1086 29.81 34.12 -1.71
C HIS A 1086 30.61 34.19 -3.02
N PRO A 1087 29.99 33.85 -4.17
CA PRO A 1087 30.64 33.79 -5.48
C PRO A 1087 31.33 35.11 -5.89
N ALA A 1088 30.84 36.25 -5.39
CA ALA A 1088 31.43 37.57 -5.63
C ALA A 1088 32.86 37.72 -5.09
N LEU A 1089 33.31 36.85 -4.18
CA LEU A 1089 34.70 36.83 -3.68
C LEU A 1089 35.66 36.06 -4.60
N LEU A 1090 35.16 35.34 -5.60
CA LEU A 1090 35.95 34.55 -6.56
C LEU A 1090 36.22 35.30 -7.88
N ALA A 1091 35.60 36.47 -8.07
CA ALA A 1091 35.79 37.36 -9.23
C ALA A 1091 36.87 38.40 -8.93
#